data_AF-A0A660XVY8-F1
#
_entry.id   AF-A0A660XVY8-F1
#
_cell.length_a   1.000
_cell.length_b   1.000
_cell.length_c   1.000
_cell.angle_alpha   90.00
_cell.angle_beta   90.00
_cell.angle_gamma   90.00
#
_symmetry.space_group_name_H-M   'P 1'
#
loop_
_entity.id
_entity.type
_entity.pdbx_description
1 polymer ?
#
loop_
_entity_poly.entity_id
_entity_poly.type
_entity_poly.pdbx_seq_one_letter_code
_entity_poly.pdbx_strand_id
1 'polypeptide(L)'
;IYEGVLAQVTDVFVADPGDVNGEWLVNDGSGDCRVGRDADSLDYDVPSAGSPIVSIAGIVNYSDGNYKLEPRSRADIHEGTAIPIGDTLTIIQRPIQNIPSIVVPGEIMPVQCDAPPNTTGWTAELIHAHQSIILAVQSAVYDPVGGWWTISVEIPDLKITGLYDLKVSANGLPEDISRNAVSVIREFKDDYYFIHITDPHLPTHLFLRDGISEADTSEIVDLREVIKDINIINPEFVLLTGDLVNEGELEEYQNLRYFTKAQRLLTELKVPFYLTSGNHDLGGWSTTPPPDGTARRTWWQFFGWKRLNDPPSSEPEYTQNYSFDYGPVHYVGLEAYLNYDGWREDIYGWSSFTDRQMQWLQADLEAASASAAQVVFYHYDFEEELDLDELGIEMTLWGHTHQDFGDLESGPPYNISTRAVCDGNRTYRLIRVSNGSLQPSPTISAGWYGENLTVEYQPANDGTHNSVTAEINNANDERFEHAMLRFRMPKSESSIAVSGGELVQVDSTGTISVCYVHVDIPPLSETSVTVSLFSNPFAEECSVNKPYLHPGLDTLHVLSKISNPRNENIHVETVIQSADQNFRDSLRMFDDGEHADGEAGDNLYGAYWPVPAGERYYQVTLRTLTPDSIILNECRNAARFCTVGPVIYENMTIVQQIGDLYRVRLKLRNSGSETSALGVNAEIIVQDTSVTIEENYRYFGDIAAGETAQSYSFYNFIIPEPPDGVTALDLKIFSNDNLYWQDSFEFNFSGTGLSESDREIPTEFTLRQNYPNPFNMQTTIEYGLVKQSDVRLAIYDLNGTIVDQWLIRQQDPGYYSIEWDASDLSSGIYFYHLQAGKFRQVKKCLLIK
;
A
#
# COMPACT_ATOMS: atom_id res chain seq x y z
N ILE A 1 1.03 2.90 -29.30
CA ILE A 1 -0.11 3.01 -28.36
C ILE A 1 0.19 4.28 -27.58
N TYR A 2 -0.44 5.40 -27.90
CA TYR A 2 -0.26 6.64 -27.14
C TYR A 2 -1.27 6.58 -26.00
N GLU A 3 -0.79 6.27 -24.79
CA GLU A 3 -1.59 6.34 -23.57
C GLU A 3 -1.50 7.79 -23.07
N GLY A 4 -2.53 8.58 -23.36
CA GLY A 4 -2.69 9.92 -22.76
C GLY A 4 -3.65 9.83 -21.59
N VAL A 5 -3.28 10.40 -20.44
CA VAL A 5 -4.18 10.53 -19.28
C VAL A 5 -4.94 11.84 -19.41
N LEU A 6 -6.27 11.79 -19.36
CA LEU A 6 -7.08 13.00 -19.20
C LEU A 6 -6.96 13.45 -17.74
N ALA A 7 -6.39 14.63 -17.51
CA ALA A 7 -6.29 15.25 -16.20
C ALA A 7 -7.11 16.55 -16.17
N GLN A 8 -7.49 16.97 -14.97
CA GLN A 8 -8.09 18.26 -14.73
C GLN A 8 -7.34 18.94 -13.59
N VAL A 9 -6.91 20.17 -13.82
CA VAL A 9 -6.45 21.06 -12.76
C VAL A 9 -7.62 21.98 -12.39
N THR A 10 -7.83 22.23 -11.10
CA THR A 10 -8.91 23.09 -10.61
C THR A 10 -8.35 24.20 -9.76
N ASP A 11 -9.06 25.32 -9.69
CA ASP A 11 -8.77 26.43 -8.79
C ASP A 11 -7.34 26.98 -8.95
N VAL A 12 -6.92 27.11 -10.22
CA VAL A 12 -5.63 27.64 -10.65
C VAL A 12 -5.78 29.08 -11.14
N PHE A 13 -4.68 29.76 -11.35
CA PHE A 13 -4.62 31.08 -11.96
C PHE A 13 -3.60 31.15 -13.07
N VAL A 14 -3.77 32.09 -13.99
CA VAL A 14 -2.78 32.32 -15.05
C VAL A 14 -1.52 32.90 -14.44
N ALA A 15 -0.47 32.09 -14.31
CA ALA A 15 0.82 32.50 -13.79
C ALA A 15 1.58 33.33 -14.84
N ASP A 16 1.56 32.85 -16.08
CA ASP A 16 2.10 33.52 -17.26
C ASP A 16 1.15 33.26 -18.43
N PRO A 17 0.54 34.28 -19.05
CA PRO A 17 -0.33 34.10 -20.21
C PRO A 17 0.40 33.62 -21.47
N GLY A 18 1.73 33.47 -21.42
CA GLY A 18 2.51 32.80 -22.46
C GLY A 18 3.13 33.70 -23.52
N ASP A 19 3.96 33.07 -24.37
CA ASP A 19 4.67 33.71 -25.49
C ASP A 19 4.11 33.32 -26.88
N VAL A 20 4.79 33.77 -27.94
CA VAL A 20 4.40 33.65 -29.36
C VAL A 20 4.10 32.22 -29.85
N ASN A 21 4.44 31.18 -29.07
CA ASN A 21 4.20 29.76 -29.40
C ASN A 21 2.90 29.17 -28.82
N GLY A 22 2.11 29.95 -28.07
CA GLY A 22 0.78 29.55 -27.61
C GLY A 22 0.72 28.66 -26.37
N GLU A 23 1.84 28.44 -25.69
CA GLU A 23 1.91 27.81 -24.36
C GLU A 23 1.84 28.88 -23.27
N TRP A 24 1.14 28.57 -22.18
CA TRP A 24 0.93 29.46 -21.04
C TRP A 24 1.03 28.67 -19.74
N LEU A 25 1.23 29.35 -18.63
CA LEU A 25 1.40 28.74 -17.32
C LEU A 25 0.19 29.04 -16.44
N VAL A 26 -0.29 28.01 -15.77
CA VAL A 26 -1.23 28.15 -14.66
C VAL A 26 -0.62 27.61 -13.39
N ASN A 27 -0.98 28.18 -12.26
CA ASN A 27 -0.42 27.79 -10.97
C ASN A 27 -1.52 27.94 -9.92
N ASP A 28 -1.51 27.11 -8.89
CA ASP A 28 -2.42 27.16 -7.75
C ASP A 28 -1.69 27.54 -6.45
N GLY A 29 -0.41 27.89 -6.55
CA GLY A 29 0.55 28.10 -5.48
C GLY A 29 1.58 26.98 -5.34
N SER A 30 1.34 25.78 -5.88
CA SER A 30 2.22 24.61 -5.73
C SER A 30 3.36 24.54 -6.76
N GLY A 31 3.25 25.28 -7.86
CA GLY A 31 4.19 25.24 -8.98
C GLY A 31 3.50 25.49 -10.31
N ASP A 32 4.29 25.82 -11.34
CA ASP A 32 3.73 26.12 -12.65
C ASP A 32 3.33 24.83 -13.37
N CYS A 33 2.05 24.71 -13.66
CA CYS A 33 1.51 23.77 -14.62
C CYS A 33 1.51 24.42 -16.00
N ARG A 34 2.28 23.84 -16.93
CA ARG A 34 2.28 24.30 -18.32
C ARG A 34 1.01 23.82 -19.02
N VAL A 35 0.31 24.75 -19.65
CA VAL A 35 -0.87 24.50 -20.48
C VAL A 35 -0.50 24.83 -21.92
N GLY A 36 -0.53 23.83 -22.79
CA GLY A 36 -0.12 23.97 -24.19
C GLY A 36 -1.28 23.88 -25.15
N ARG A 37 -1.06 24.40 -26.37
CA ARG A 37 -1.90 24.14 -27.55
C ARG A 37 -1.20 23.09 -28.41
N ASP A 38 -1.96 22.16 -29.00
CA ASP A 38 -1.43 21.37 -30.10
C ASP A 38 -1.33 22.27 -31.34
N ALA A 39 -0.19 22.23 -32.03
CA ALA A 39 0.21 23.18 -33.07
C ALA A 39 -0.72 23.20 -34.30
N ASP A 40 -1.64 22.23 -34.41
CA ASP A 40 -2.44 21.99 -35.61
C ASP A 40 -3.95 22.29 -35.50
N SER A 41 -4.56 22.69 -34.36
CA SER A 41 -6.04 22.90 -34.41
C SER A 41 -6.83 23.77 -33.41
N LEU A 42 -6.26 24.50 -32.44
CA LEU A 42 -7.11 25.17 -31.42
C LEU A 42 -6.68 26.60 -31.07
N ASP A 43 -7.46 27.58 -31.52
CA ASP A 43 -7.39 28.97 -31.05
C ASP A 43 -8.41 29.19 -29.93
N TYR A 44 -7.92 29.39 -28.71
CA TYR A 44 -8.66 30.01 -27.61
C TYR A 44 -7.86 31.17 -27.04
N ASP A 45 -8.55 32.23 -26.62
CA ASP A 45 -7.88 33.35 -25.95
C ASP A 45 -7.36 32.88 -24.59
N VAL A 46 -6.10 33.17 -24.31
CA VAL A 46 -5.51 32.93 -22.98
C VAL A 46 -5.86 34.12 -22.09
N PRO A 47 -6.46 33.88 -20.90
CA PRO A 47 -6.76 34.96 -19.96
C PRO A 47 -5.47 35.68 -19.52
N SER A 48 -5.59 36.94 -19.10
CA SER A 48 -4.44 37.73 -18.62
C SER A 48 -3.79 37.10 -17.38
N ALA A 49 -2.52 37.43 -17.13
CA ALA A 49 -1.85 37.08 -15.88
C ALA A 49 -2.70 37.44 -14.66
N GLY A 50 -2.81 36.51 -13.71
CA GLY A 50 -3.64 36.64 -12.51
C GLY A 50 -5.12 36.31 -12.70
N SER A 51 -5.59 35.99 -13.91
CA SER A 51 -6.99 35.61 -14.10
C SER A 51 -7.28 34.23 -13.45
N PRO A 52 -8.34 34.12 -12.62
CA PRO A 52 -8.75 32.86 -11.99
C PRO A 52 -9.38 31.89 -12.98
N ILE A 53 -9.02 30.61 -12.85
CA ILE A 53 -9.54 29.50 -13.64
C ILE A 53 -10.09 28.44 -12.69
N VAL A 54 -11.40 28.22 -12.77
CA VAL A 54 -12.13 27.20 -11.98
C VAL A 54 -11.59 25.82 -12.32
N SER A 55 -11.41 25.53 -13.61
CA SER A 55 -10.84 24.26 -14.03
C SER A 55 -10.29 24.31 -15.44
N ILE A 56 -9.22 23.54 -15.68
CA ILE A 56 -8.69 23.22 -17.01
C ILE A 56 -8.63 21.70 -17.12
N ALA A 57 -9.38 21.13 -18.04
CA ALA A 57 -9.27 19.71 -18.41
C ALA A 57 -8.38 19.56 -19.65
N GLY A 58 -7.53 18.55 -19.69
CA GLY A 58 -6.66 18.33 -20.84
C GLY A 58 -5.96 16.98 -20.80
N ILE A 59 -5.42 16.57 -21.94
CA ILE A 59 -4.60 15.37 -22.02
C ILE A 59 -3.21 15.74 -21.51
N VAL A 60 -2.69 14.98 -20.56
CA VAL A 60 -1.30 15.13 -20.11
C VAL A 60 -0.38 14.62 -21.20
N ASN A 61 0.45 15.51 -21.72
CA ASN A 61 1.49 15.19 -22.68
C ASN A 61 2.84 15.24 -21.96
N TYR A 62 3.64 14.18 -22.11
CA TYR A 62 4.98 14.08 -21.55
C TYR A 62 5.97 13.71 -22.66
N SER A 63 6.94 14.58 -22.91
CA SER A 63 7.98 14.39 -23.92
C SER A 63 9.29 15.04 -23.48
N ASP A 64 10.41 14.32 -23.65
CA ASP A 64 11.77 14.81 -23.36
C ASP A 64 11.93 15.49 -21.98
N GLY A 65 11.30 14.93 -20.93
CA GLY A 65 11.37 15.46 -19.57
C GLY A 65 10.46 16.66 -19.29
N ASN A 66 9.69 17.12 -20.29
CA ASN A 66 8.69 18.17 -20.14
C ASN A 66 7.29 17.57 -20.07
N TYR A 67 6.45 18.13 -19.21
CA TYR A 67 5.03 17.83 -19.13
C TYR A 67 4.19 19.07 -19.41
N LYS A 68 3.06 18.89 -20.08
CA LYS A 68 2.04 19.92 -20.25
C LYS A 68 0.64 19.32 -20.24
N LEU A 69 -0.33 20.11 -19.81
CA LEU A 69 -1.74 19.83 -19.97
C LEU A 69 -2.22 20.40 -21.30
N GLU A 70 -2.84 19.58 -22.15
CA GLU A 70 -3.33 19.99 -23.47
C GLU A 70 -4.87 19.99 -23.48
N PRO A 71 -5.52 21.15 -23.29
CA PRO A 71 -6.97 21.27 -23.41
C PRO A 71 -7.42 20.94 -24.82
N ARG A 72 -8.52 20.19 -24.94
CA ARG A 72 -9.04 19.76 -26.25
C ARG A 72 -9.88 20.82 -26.92
N SER A 73 -10.33 21.83 -26.17
CA SER A 73 -11.04 23.01 -26.69
C SER A 73 -11.16 24.11 -25.63
N ARG A 74 -11.64 25.30 -26.01
CA ARG A 74 -12.04 26.38 -25.08
C ARG A 74 -13.03 25.90 -24.01
N ALA A 75 -13.86 24.89 -24.33
CA ALA A 75 -14.84 24.34 -23.38
C ALA A 75 -14.20 23.54 -22.25
N ASP A 76 -12.94 23.13 -22.38
CA ASP A 76 -12.21 22.50 -21.28
C ASP A 76 -11.60 23.53 -20.31
N ILE A 77 -11.68 24.83 -20.61
CA ILE A 77 -11.16 25.93 -19.77
C ILE A 77 -12.36 26.67 -19.17
N HIS A 78 -12.54 26.56 -17.87
CA HIS A 78 -13.63 27.22 -17.16
C HIS A 78 -13.08 28.41 -16.39
N GLU A 79 -13.20 29.60 -16.99
CA GLU A 79 -12.94 30.87 -16.30
C GLU A 79 -14.09 31.16 -15.33
N GLY A 80 -13.77 31.71 -14.15
CA GLY A 80 -14.78 32.09 -13.16
C GLY A 80 -14.17 32.85 -12.01
N THR A 81 -14.99 33.36 -11.10
CA THR A 81 -14.54 34.10 -9.91
C THR A 81 -14.09 33.18 -8.76
N ALA A 82 -13.73 31.92 -9.07
CA ALA A 82 -13.29 30.99 -8.05
C ALA A 82 -11.92 31.44 -7.53
N ILE A 83 -11.97 32.06 -6.36
CA ILE A 83 -10.81 32.27 -5.50
C ILE A 83 -10.31 30.87 -5.13
N PRO A 84 -9.02 30.55 -5.30
CA PRO A 84 -8.44 29.35 -4.72
C PRO A 84 -8.78 29.33 -3.23
N ILE A 85 -9.60 28.36 -2.83
CA ILE A 85 -10.04 28.25 -1.45
C ILE A 85 -8.84 27.67 -0.69
N GLY A 86 -8.02 28.52 -0.06
CA GLY A 86 -7.36 28.14 1.19
C GLY A 86 -8.42 27.67 2.21
N ASP A 87 -8.05 27.19 3.38
CA ASP A 87 -9.07 26.85 4.40
C ASP A 87 -9.82 28.13 4.82
N THR A 88 -10.81 28.57 4.04
CA THR A 88 -11.58 29.80 4.22
C THR A 88 -12.70 29.49 5.21
N LEU A 89 -12.31 29.03 6.39
CA LEU A 89 -13.09 28.79 7.60
C LEU A 89 -14.59 28.67 7.34
N THR A 90 -15.02 27.48 6.92
CA THR A 90 -16.41 27.29 6.53
C THR A 90 -17.26 26.87 7.72
N ILE A 91 -16.87 25.77 8.37
CA ILE A 91 -17.59 25.13 9.47
C ILE A 91 -16.65 24.91 10.65
N ILE A 92 -15.50 24.28 10.45
CA ILE A 92 -14.52 24.00 11.51
C ILE A 92 -13.89 25.32 11.96
N GLN A 93 -13.95 25.58 13.26
CA GLN A 93 -13.31 26.74 13.90
C GLN A 93 -12.09 26.30 14.71
N ARG A 94 -12.16 25.13 15.37
CA ARG A 94 -11.04 24.49 16.05
C ARG A 94 -11.23 22.97 16.11
N PRO A 95 -10.16 22.16 16.01
CA PRO A 95 -8.82 22.58 15.63
C PRO A 95 -8.72 22.92 14.13
N ILE A 96 -7.76 23.79 13.81
CA ILE A 96 -7.42 24.19 12.43
C ILE A 96 -5.91 24.01 12.20
N GLN A 97 -5.45 24.07 10.95
CA GLN A 97 -4.05 23.80 10.57
C GLN A 97 -3.01 24.50 11.48
N ASN A 98 -3.21 25.77 11.79
CA ASN A 98 -2.25 26.61 12.51
C ASN A 98 -2.58 26.78 14.01
N ILE A 99 -3.63 26.11 14.49
CA ILE A 99 -3.94 25.90 15.91
C ILE A 99 -4.44 24.45 16.04
N PRO A 100 -3.54 23.46 15.83
CA PRO A 100 -3.91 22.06 15.83
C PRO A 100 -4.17 21.56 17.25
N SER A 101 -4.92 20.46 17.35
CA SER A 101 -5.04 19.68 18.58
C SER A 101 -4.03 18.55 18.59
N ILE A 102 -3.25 18.45 19.68
CA ILE A 102 -2.41 17.30 19.97
C ILE A 102 -3.20 16.39 20.93
N VAL A 103 -3.38 15.12 20.57
CA VAL A 103 -4.27 14.20 21.28
C VAL A 103 -3.68 12.80 21.40
N VAL A 104 -4.15 12.04 22.39
CA VAL A 104 -3.83 10.61 22.55
C VAL A 104 -5.05 9.72 22.31
N PRO A 105 -4.88 8.44 21.91
CA PRO A 105 -5.97 7.48 21.86
C PRO A 105 -6.78 7.39 23.16
N GLY A 106 -8.11 7.36 23.03
CA GLY A 106 -9.08 7.34 24.12
C GLY A 106 -9.48 8.73 24.64
N GLU A 107 -8.79 9.79 24.22
CA GLU A 107 -9.14 11.16 24.59
C GLU A 107 -10.43 11.64 23.90
N ILE A 108 -11.16 12.53 24.57
CA ILE A 108 -12.32 13.22 23.99
C ILE A 108 -11.86 14.60 23.53
N MET A 109 -11.71 14.74 22.22
CA MET A 109 -11.32 16.00 21.60
C MET A 109 -12.56 16.87 21.31
N PRO A 110 -12.60 18.14 21.73
CA PRO A 110 -13.64 19.07 21.33
C PRO A 110 -13.35 19.64 19.94
N VAL A 111 -14.35 19.62 19.06
CA VAL A 111 -14.33 20.28 17.75
C VAL A 111 -15.34 21.42 17.79
N GLN A 112 -14.85 22.66 17.64
CA GLN A 112 -15.71 23.84 17.56
C GLN A 112 -16.14 24.07 16.11
N CYS A 113 -17.44 24.23 15.89
CA CYS A 113 -18.01 24.44 14.57
C CYS A 113 -18.96 25.64 14.52
N ASP A 114 -18.80 26.50 13.51
CA ASP A 114 -19.76 27.55 13.16
C ASP A 114 -20.89 26.95 12.31
N ALA A 115 -22.09 26.93 12.86
CA ALA A 115 -23.28 26.43 12.17
C ALA A 115 -24.57 26.95 12.83
N PRO A 116 -25.70 26.98 12.10
CA PRO A 116 -26.99 27.36 12.66
C PRO A 116 -27.36 26.57 13.94
N PRO A 117 -28.08 27.17 14.91
CA PRO A 117 -28.46 26.51 16.18
C PRO A 117 -29.32 25.24 16.02
N ASN A 118 -29.92 25.02 14.85
CA ASN A 118 -30.77 23.87 14.55
C ASN A 118 -30.06 22.76 13.75
N THR A 119 -28.74 22.85 13.60
CA THR A 119 -27.92 21.85 12.88
C THR A 119 -27.96 20.49 13.60
N THR A 120 -28.04 19.40 12.83
CA THR A 120 -28.11 18.02 13.35
C THR A 120 -27.30 17.06 12.49
N GLY A 121 -27.08 15.83 12.96
CA GLY A 121 -26.44 14.78 12.17
C GLY A 121 -24.94 15.00 11.98
N TRP A 122 -24.26 15.54 12.99
CA TRP A 122 -22.82 15.75 12.98
C TRP A 122 -22.05 14.44 12.81
N THR A 123 -21.07 14.45 11.92
CA THR A 123 -20.08 13.39 11.73
C THR A 123 -18.69 14.00 11.65
N ALA A 124 -17.70 13.26 12.14
CA ALA A 124 -16.30 13.66 12.09
C ALA A 124 -15.43 12.47 11.67
N GLU A 125 -14.39 12.74 10.89
CA GLU A 125 -13.44 11.75 10.39
C GLU A 125 -12.02 12.32 10.48
N LEU A 126 -11.04 11.47 10.82
CA LEU A 126 -9.63 11.75 10.61
C LEU A 126 -9.18 11.15 9.29
N ILE A 127 -8.44 11.92 8.49
CA ILE A 127 -7.91 11.47 7.21
C ILE A 127 -6.39 11.44 7.27
N HIS A 128 -5.81 10.31 6.88
CA HIS A 128 -4.37 10.14 6.71
C HIS A 128 -4.10 9.40 5.41
N ALA A 129 -3.32 10.03 4.53
CA ALA A 129 -3.09 9.56 3.17
C ALA A 129 -4.41 9.26 2.43
N HIS A 130 -4.74 7.99 2.22
CA HIS A 130 -5.97 7.55 1.55
C HIS A 130 -7.00 6.93 2.51
N GLN A 131 -6.72 6.90 3.80
CA GLN A 131 -7.60 6.33 4.81
C GLN A 131 -8.42 7.43 5.47
N SER A 132 -9.73 7.19 5.55
CA SER A 132 -10.63 7.93 6.43
C SER A 132 -11.01 7.04 7.61
N ILE A 133 -10.90 7.61 8.81
CA ILE A 133 -11.20 6.98 10.08
C ILE A 133 -12.36 7.74 10.71
N ILE A 134 -13.52 7.09 10.82
CA ILE A 134 -14.71 7.69 11.43
C ILE A 134 -14.50 7.82 12.94
N LEU A 135 -14.74 9.02 13.47
CA LEU A 135 -14.71 9.32 14.89
C LEU A 135 -16.10 9.15 15.51
N ALA A 136 -16.14 8.62 16.74
CA ALA A 136 -17.38 8.52 17.50
C ALA A 136 -17.75 9.89 18.08
N VAL A 137 -18.87 10.47 17.62
CA VAL A 137 -19.43 11.70 18.19
C VAL A 137 -20.16 11.36 19.50
N GLN A 138 -19.58 11.79 20.62
CA GLN A 138 -20.12 11.57 21.98
C GLN A 138 -21.23 12.57 22.32
N SER A 139 -21.05 13.83 21.93
CA SER A 139 -22.05 14.89 22.12
C SER A 139 -21.85 16.01 21.11
N ALA A 140 -22.91 16.78 20.88
CA ALA A 140 -22.86 18.05 20.16
C ALA A 140 -23.70 19.07 20.93
N VAL A 141 -23.09 20.16 21.40
CA VAL A 141 -23.73 21.18 22.24
C VAL A 141 -23.58 22.53 21.58
N TYR A 142 -24.68 23.24 21.39
CA TYR A 142 -24.66 24.62 20.91
C TYR A 142 -24.52 25.59 22.09
N ASP A 143 -23.52 26.47 22.03
CA ASP A 143 -23.36 27.57 22.96
C ASP A 143 -24.08 28.82 22.40
N PRO A 144 -25.18 29.28 23.02
CA PRO A 144 -25.91 30.45 22.55
C PRO A 144 -25.18 31.78 22.83
N VAL A 145 -24.17 31.78 23.71
CA VAL A 145 -23.35 32.96 24.02
C VAL A 145 -22.17 33.01 23.04
N GLY A 146 -21.41 31.91 22.94
CA GLY A 146 -20.29 31.78 22.00
C GLY A 146 -20.71 31.65 20.53
N GLY A 147 -21.96 31.27 20.26
CA GLY A 147 -22.51 31.21 18.91
C GLY A 147 -22.04 30.00 18.08
N TRP A 148 -21.39 29.00 18.67
CA TRP A 148 -20.84 27.83 17.99
C TRP A 148 -21.34 26.52 18.58
N TRP A 149 -21.17 25.45 17.82
CA TRP A 149 -21.28 24.07 18.30
C TRP A 149 -19.95 23.60 18.86
N THR A 150 -20.00 22.84 19.95
CA THR A 150 -18.88 21.99 20.41
C THR A 150 -19.29 20.54 20.26
N ILE A 151 -18.60 19.84 19.36
CA ILE A 151 -18.77 18.42 19.09
C ILE A 151 -17.65 17.69 19.81
N SER A 152 -18.00 16.79 20.72
CA SER A 152 -17.03 15.98 21.44
C SER A 152 -16.84 14.67 20.69
N VAL A 153 -15.62 14.41 20.23
CA VAL A 153 -15.28 13.20 19.46
C VAL A 153 -14.23 12.38 20.20
N GLU A 154 -14.41 11.06 20.23
CA GLU A 154 -13.44 10.15 20.84
C GLU A 154 -12.37 9.74 19.82
N ILE A 155 -11.09 9.86 20.22
CA ILE A 155 -9.95 9.45 19.39
C ILE A 155 -9.76 7.93 19.53
N PRO A 156 -9.90 7.14 18.45
CA PRO A 156 -9.72 5.70 18.54
C PRO A 156 -8.22 5.32 18.66
N ASP A 157 -7.94 4.06 18.98
CA ASP A 157 -6.59 3.51 18.91
C ASP A 157 -6.14 3.41 17.44
N LEU A 158 -5.25 4.33 17.04
CA LEU A 158 -4.71 4.41 15.70
C LEU A 158 -3.39 3.66 15.59
N LYS A 159 -3.25 2.90 14.50
CA LYS A 159 -1.99 2.20 14.18
C LYS A 159 -0.87 3.17 13.83
N ILE A 160 -1.21 4.26 13.17
CA ILE A 160 -0.27 5.31 12.76
C ILE A 160 -0.45 6.50 13.69
N THR A 161 0.66 7.10 14.11
CA THR A 161 0.71 8.38 14.82
C THR A 161 1.29 9.46 13.92
N GLY A 162 0.94 10.72 14.18
CA GLY A 162 1.34 11.88 13.40
C GLY A 162 0.16 12.78 13.05
N LEU A 163 0.32 13.58 12.00
CA LEU A 163 -0.68 14.53 11.53
C LEU A 163 -1.81 13.86 10.72
N TYR A 164 -3.02 14.34 10.97
CA TYR A 164 -4.27 13.98 10.32
C TYR A 164 -5.01 15.23 9.88
N ASP A 165 -5.68 15.15 8.72
CA ASP A 165 -6.71 16.12 8.37
C ASP A 165 -7.99 15.81 9.18
N LEU A 166 -8.71 16.83 9.60
CA LEU A 166 -10.01 16.70 10.26
C LEU A 166 -11.11 17.02 9.25
N LYS A 167 -11.98 16.06 8.96
CA LYS A 167 -13.20 16.28 8.18
C LYS A 167 -14.42 16.32 9.09
N VAL A 168 -15.27 17.33 8.92
CA VAL A 168 -16.57 17.44 9.60
C VAL A 168 -17.69 17.61 8.58
N SER A 169 -18.84 17.01 8.85
CA SER A 169 -20.05 17.24 8.07
C SER A 169 -21.31 17.16 8.94
N ALA A 170 -22.39 17.78 8.46
CA ALA A 170 -23.68 17.79 9.14
C ALA A 170 -24.83 17.91 8.13
N ASN A 171 -26.06 17.61 8.58
CA ASN A 171 -27.24 17.65 7.71
C ASN A 171 -27.48 19.05 7.14
N GLY A 172 -27.47 19.16 5.81
CA GLY A 172 -27.77 20.41 5.11
C GLY A 172 -26.60 21.41 5.06
N LEU A 173 -25.42 21.02 5.53
CA LEU A 173 -24.17 21.78 5.39
C LEU A 173 -23.21 21.07 4.43
N PRO A 174 -22.31 21.80 3.75
CA PRO A 174 -21.21 21.18 3.01
C PRO A 174 -20.29 20.40 3.96
N GLU A 175 -19.49 19.48 3.41
CA GLU A 175 -18.37 18.90 4.16
C GLU A 175 -17.25 19.93 4.26
N ASP A 176 -16.54 19.91 5.39
CA ASP A 176 -15.41 20.80 5.65
C ASP A 176 -14.19 19.97 6.07
N ILE A 177 -12.99 20.35 5.60
CA ILE A 177 -11.74 19.62 5.87
C ILE A 177 -10.67 20.62 6.29
N SER A 178 -10.23 20.52 7.54
CA SER A 178 -9.05 21.25 8.00
C SER A 178 -7.80 20.38 7.94
N ARG A 179 -6.80 20.84 7.19
CA ARG A 179 -5.58 20.07 6.89
C ARG A 179 -4.64 20.03 8.08
N ASN A 180 -4.03 18.88 8.35
CA ASN A 180 -3.06 18.68 9.44
C ASN A 180 -3.52 19.22 10.82
N ALA A 181 -4.83 19.31 11.05
CA ALA A 181 -5.40 19.97 12.22
C ALA A 181 -5.33 19.11 13.49
N VAL A 182 -5.03 17.82 13.37
CA VAL A 182 -4.97 16.90 14.51
C VAL A 182 -3.65 16.13 14.49
N SER A 183 -2.88 16.22 15.56
CA SER A 183 -1.68 15.42 15.78
C SER A 183 -1.98 14.32 16.80
N VAL A 184 -1.94 13.07 16.37
CA VAL A 184 -2.16 11.92 17.27
C VAL A 184 -0.82 11.38 17.73
N ILE A 185 -0.58 11.41 19.04
CA ILE A 185 0.63 10.90 19.69
C ILE A 185 0.32 9.70 20.60
N ARG A 186 1.35 8.97 21.04
CA ARG A 186 1.18 7.83 21.96
C ARG A 186 0.98 8.29 23.41
N GLU A 187 1.74 9.28 23.82
CA GLU A 187 1.71 9.87 25.16
C GLU A 187 2.35 11.27 25.10
N PHE A 188 1.92 12.16 26.00
CA PHE A 188 2.59 13.43 26.22
C PHE A 188 3.93 13.21 26.93
N LYS A 189 4.92 14.04 26.62
CA LYS A 189 6.28 13.91 27.13
C LYS A 189 6.60 15.01 28.14
N ASP A 190 7.35 14.66 29.18
CA ASP A 190 7.94 15.63 30.12
C ASP A 190 9.31 16.15 29.64
N ASP A 191 10.00 15.35 28.84
CA ASP A 191 11.28 15.68 28.20
C ASP A 191 11.10 15.69 26.69
N TYR A 192 11.26 16.87 26.08
CA TYR A 192 11.07 17.07 24.64
C TYR A 192 11.76 18.35 24.18
N TYR A 193 11.64 18.66 22.90
CA TYR A 193 11.97 19.98 22.38
C TYR A 193 10.92 20.44 21.37
N PHE A 194 10.75 21.75 21.31
CA PHE A 194 9.96 22.43 20.29
C PHE A 194 10.85 23.44 19.56
N ILE A 195 10.41 23.89 18.38
CA ILE A 195 11.18 24.82 17.56
C ILE A 195 10.44 26.15 17.44
N HIS A 196 11.17 27.27 17.53
CA HIS A 196 10.69 28.62 17.25
C HIS A 196 11.27 29.12 15.93
N ILE A 197 10.39 29.62 15.06
CA ILE A 197 10.72 30.30 13.80
C ILE A 197 9.90 31.59 13.69
N THR A 198 10.35 32.53 12.87
CA THR A 198 9.70 33.83 12.73
C THR A 198 10.08 34.49 11.41
N ASP A 199 9.25 35.45 10.98
CA ASP A 199 9.49 36.32 9.83
C ASP A 199 9.89 35.53 8.54
N PRO A 200 9.06 34.58 8.05
CA PRO A 200 9.30 33.98 6.73
C PRO A 200 9.18 34.95 5.55
N HIS A 201 8.39 36.03 5.66
CA HIS A 201 8.15 37.01 4.59
C HIS A 201 7.86 36.39 3.22
N LEU A 202 6.94 35.42 3.14
CA LEU A 202 6.64 34.77 1.87
C LEU A 202 6.23 35.80 0.80
N PRO A 203 6.79 35.72 -0.42
CA PRO A 203 6.84 36.85 -1.32
C PRO A 203 5.49 37.12 -2.00
N THR A 204 5.21 38.41 -2.20
CA THR A 204 3.99 38.96 -2.78
C THR A 204 4.29 39.85 -4.02
N HIS A 205 4.99 39.33 -5.03
CA HIS A 205 5.57 40.14 -6.14
C HIS A 205 4.62 40.85 -7.13
N LEU A 206 3.89 41.90 -6.72
CA LEU A 206 3.11 42.71 -7.67
C LEU A 206 3.40 44.22 -7.62
N PHE A 207 3.95 44.79 -6.54
CA PHE A 207 4.06 46.25 -6.40
C PHE A 207 5.42 46.90 -6.69
N LEU A 208 6.50 46.13 -6.87
CA LEU A 208 7.83 46.71 -7.14
C LEU A 208 8.38 46.29 -8.50
N ARG A 209 7.86 46.91 -9.57
CA ARG A 209 8.36 46.71 -10.94
C ARG A 209 9.66 47.46 -11.25
N ASP A 210 10.15 48.30 -10.33
CA ASP A 210 11.41 49.04 -10.47
C ASP A 210 12.29 48.89 -9.22
N GLY A 211 13.39 48.12 -9.33
CA GLY A 211 14.51 48.17 -8.39
C GLY A 211 14.42 47.30 -7.13
N ILE A 212 14.16 45.99 -7.29
CA ILE A 212 14.27 45.03 -6.19
C ILE A 212 15.71 45.02 -5.65
N SER A 213 15.85 45.19 -4.34
CA SER A 213 17.01 44.69 -3.58
C SER A 213 16.95 43.16 -3.64
N GLU A 214 18.02 42.48 -4.08
CA GLU A 214 18.09 41.01 -4.30
C GLU A 214 17.65 40.12 -3.11
N ALA A 215 17.34 40.69 -1.94
CA ALA A 215 16.95 40.01 -0.70
C ALA A 215 15.60 39.26 -0.78
N ASP A 216 14.62 39.74 -1.57
CA ASP A 216 13.25 39.22 -1.52
C ASP A 216 12.96 38.10 -2.55
N THR A 217 13.91 37.24 -2.90
CA THR A 217 13.68 36.21 -3.94
C THR A 217 13.90 34.77 -3.48
N SER A 218 14.37 34.58 -2.24
CA SER A 218 14.76 33.28 -1.70
C SER A 218 13.80 32.73 -0.64
N GLU A 219 12.81 33.47 -0.15
CA GLU A 219 12.07 33.20 1.08
C GLU A 219 11.32 31.86 1.05
N ILE A 220 10.77 31.48 -0.11
CA ILE A 220 10.15 30.15 -0.27
C ILE A 220 11.19 29.04 -0.13
N VAL A 221 12.36 29.23 -0.73
CA VAL A 221 13.49 28.30 -0.61
C VAL A 221 13.97 28.29 0.84
N ASP A 222 14.05 29.45 1.47
CA ASP A 222 14.55 29.60 2.83
C ASP A 222 13.64 28.87 3.82
N LEU A 223 12.32 29.10 3.75
CA LEU A 223 11.35 28.38 4.57
C LEU A 223 11.38 26.86 4.30
N ARG A 224 11.53 26.44 3.04
CA ARG A 224 11.59 25.01 2.71
C ARG A 224 12.82 24.31 3.27
N GLU A 225 13.99 24.97 3.27
CA GLU A 225 15.18 24.41 3.92
C GLU A 225 14.98 24.30 5.44
N VAL A 226 14.34 25.28 6.07
CA VAL A 226 13.98 25.19 7.50
C VAL A 226 12.98 24.05 7.75
N ILE A 227 11.93 23.91 6.93
CA ILE A 227 10.96 22.81 7.02
C ILE A 227 11.65 21.46 6.85
N LYS A 228 12.63 21.34 5.95
CA LYS A 228 13.40 20.11 5.73
C LYS A 228 14.15 19.69 6.99
N ASP A 229 14.86 20.61 7.64
CA ASP A 229 15.53 20.37 8.92
C ASP A 229 14.53 19.98 10.01
N ILE A 230 13.46 20.75 10.18
CA ILE A 230 12.39 20.48 11.16
C ILE A 230 11.79 19.09 10.95
N ASN A 231 11.58 18.67 9.70
CA ASN A 231 11.01 17.36 9.38
C ASN A 231 11.94 16.18 9.71
N ILE A 232 13.26 16.41 9.72
CA ILE A 232 14.28 15.45 10.17
C ILE A 232 14.35 15.46 11.68
N ILE A 233 14.52 16.64 12.29
CA ILE A 233 14.62 16.84 13.74
C ILE A 233 13.37 16.32 14.45
N ASN A 234 12.19 16.53 13.86
CA ASN A 234 10.90 16.04 14.35
C ASN A 234 10.58 16.49 15.79
N PRO A 235 10.56 17.81 16.06
CA PRO A 235 10.13 18.34 17.36
C PRO A 235 8.66 18.04 17.64
N GLU A 236 8.20 18.23 18.87
CA GLU A 236 6.79 18.00 19.22
C GLU A 236 5.84 18.96 18.50
N PHE A 237 6.27 20.21 18.34
CA PHE A 237 5.58 21.23 17.54
C PHE A 237 6.54 22.38 17.19
N VAL A 238 6.05 23.27 16.33
CA VAL A 238 6.71 24.52 15.94
C VAL A 238 5.88 25.71 16.42
N LEU A 239 6.50 26.74 16.97
CA LEU A 239 5.90 28.04 17.22
C LEU A 239 6.40 29.02 16.14
N LEU A 240 5.48 29.65 15.41
CA LEU A 240 5.75 30.61 14.34
C LEU A 240 5.19 31.98 14.71
N THR A 241 6.07 32.96 14.97
CA THR A 241 5.68 34.28 15.50
C THR A 241 5.51 35.36 14.42
N GLY A 242 4.57 35.17 13.49
CA GLY A 242 4.13 36.22 12.57
C GLY A 242 5.09 36.56 11.42
N ASP A 243 4.64 37.53 10.63
CA ASP A 243 5.21 37.97 9.36
C ASP A 243 5.40 36.81 8.38
N LEU A 244 4.34 35.99 8.29
CA LEU A 244 4.29 34.85 7.39
C LEU A 244 4.32 35.29 5.93
N VAL A 245 3.62 36.38 5.58
CA VAL A 245 3.63 36.98 4.24
C VAL A 245 4.26 38.37 4.26
N ASN A 246 4.89 38.77 3.15
CA ASN A 246 5.57 40.06 3.08
C ASN A 246 4.61 41.27 2.93
N GLU A 247 3.50 41.12 2.22
CA GLU A 247 2.50 42.19 2.04
C GLU A 247 1.08 41.63 2.25
N GLY A 248 0.64 41.54 3.51
CA GLY A 248 -0.73 41.15 3.86
C GLY A 248 -1.77 42.23 3.59
N GLU A 249 -1.35 43.45 3.25
CA GLU A 249 -2.21 44.57 2.89
C GLU A 249 -2.75 44.55 1.47
N LEU A 250 -2.27 43.62 0.63
CA LEU A 250 -2.76 43.49 -0.73
C LEU A 250 -4.29 43.29 -0.74
N GLU A 251 -4.95 43.72 -1.80
CA GLU A 251 -6.40 43.64 -1.91
C GLU A 251 -6.87 42.57 -2.91
N GLU A 252 -8.15 42.23 -2.76
CA GLU A 252 -8.91 41.38 -3.67
C GLU A 252 -8.19 40.04 -3.93
N TYR A 253 -7.96 39.74 -5.20
CA TYR A 253 -7.48 38.45 -5.67
C TYR A 253 -6.03 38.15 -5.25
N GLN A 254 -5.18 39.18 -5.18
CA GLN A 254 -3.73 39.00 -4.98
C GLN A 254 -3.44 38.48 -3.58
N ASN A 255 -4.09 39.05 -2.57
CA ASN A 255 -3.92 38.66 -1.17
C ASN A 255 -4.35 37.19 -0.93
N LEU A 256 -5.54 36.84 -1.41
CA LEU A 256 -6.10 35.48 -1.28
C LEU A 256 -5.18 34.42 -1.90
N ARG A 257 -4.51 34.74 -3.01
CA ARG A 257 -3.52 33.87 -3.66
C ARG A 257 -2.32 33.59 -2.75
N TYR A 258 -1.75 34.61 -2.10
CA TYR A 258 -0.54 34.45 -1.30
C TYR A 258 -0.80 33.76 0.03
N PHE A 259 -1.91 34.06 0.71
CA PHE A 259 -2.29 33.30 1.90
C PHE A 259 -2.62 31.83 1.59
N THR A 260 -3.29 31.54 0.47
CA THR A 260 -3.48 30.16 0.01
C THR A 260 -2.15 29.45 -0.21
N LYS A 261 -1.18 30.12 -0.82
CA LYS A 261 0.17 29.57 -1.05
C LYS A 261 0.89 29.33 0.28
N ALA A 262 0.79 30.25 1.23
CA ALA A 262 1.38 30.12 2.55
C ALA A 262 0.82 28.91 3.32
N GLN A 263 -0.51 28.75 3.39
CA GLN A 263 -1.15 27.57 4.01
C GLN A 263 -0.64 26.26 3.39
N ARG A 264 -0.56 26.20 2.05
CA ARG A 264 -0.06 25.02 1.33
C ARG A 264 1.39 24.71 1.64
N LEU A 265 2.27 25.71 1.65
CA LEU A 265 3.67 25.52 2.04
C LEU A 265 3.78 24.98 3.47
N LEU A 266 2.95 25.47 4.39
CA LEU A 266 2.91 24.99 5.78
C LEU A 266 2.41 23.54 5.91
N THR A 267 1.72 22.96 4.90
CA THR A 267 1.40 21.51 4.90
C THR A 267 2.62 20.62 4.66
N GLU A 268 3.76 21.19 4.23
CA GLU A 268 5.01 20.45 4.05
C GLU A 268 5.63 20.04 5.40
N LEU A 269 5.30 20.76 6.50
CA LEU A 269 5.65 20.35 7.87
C LEU A 269 5.01 19.00 8.23
N LYS A 270 5.78 18.14 8.89
CA LYS A 270 5.36 16.81 9.38
C LYS A 270 5.13 16.77 10.89
N VAL A 271 5.16 17.93 11.53
CA VAL A 271 4.89 18.19 12.93
C VAL A 271 3.86 19.32 13.03
N PRO A 272 3.03 19.36 14.09
CA PRO A 272 2.07 20.45 14.27
C PRO A 272 2.78 21.79 14.44
N PHE A 273 2.12 22.88 14.05
CA PHE A 273 2.63 24.24 14.29
C PHE A 273 1.55 25.17 14.80
N TYR A 274 1.96 26.15 15.59
CA TYR A 274 1.13 27.21 16.14
C TYR A 274 1.60 28.56 15.58
N LEU A 275 0.67 29.32 15.00
CA LEU A 275 0.94 30.58 14.32
C LEU A 275 0.31 31.76 15.05
N THR A 276 1.06 32.83 15.25
CA THR A 276 0.52 34.17 15.52
C THR A 276 0.71 35.04 14.28
N SER A 277 -0.05 36.13 14.18
CA SER A 277 0.16 37.12 13.12
C SER A 277 1.29 38.09 13.46
N GLY A 278 1.92 38.66 12.44
CA GLY A 278 2.79 39.82 12.56
C GLY A 278 2.21 41.09 11.95
N ASN A 279 3.00 42.16 11.92
CA ASN A 279 2.52 43.43 11.39
C ASN A 279 2.32 43.40 9.88
N HIS A 280 3.11 42.63 9.13
CA HIS A 280 2.93 42.43 7.70
C HIS A 280 1.71 41.55 7.37
N ASP A 281 1.27 40.72 8.33
CA ASP A 281 0.11 39.85 8.15
C ASP A 281 -1.22 40.60 8.37
N LEU A 282 -1.29 41.48 9.38
CA LEU A 282 -2.52 42.18 9.78
C LEU A 282 -2.67 43.58 9.18
N GLY A 283 -1.61 44.16 8.63
CA GLY A 283 -1.57 45.54 8.18
C GLY A 283 -0.48 45.78 7.13
N GLY A 284 -0.51 46.97 6.53
CA GLY A 284 0.43 47.38 5.49
C GLY A 284 1.25 48.60 5.87
N TRP A 285 2.26 48.88 5.08
CA TRP A 285 3.05 50.10 5.21
C TRP A 285 2.14 51.34 5.17
N SER A 286 2.43 52.34 6.01
CA SER A 286 1.69 53.63 6.06
C SER A 286 1.54 54.36 4.71
N THR A 287 2.31 53.95 3.70
CA THR A 287 2.29 54.48 2.32
C THR A 287 1.27 53.83 1.39
N THR A 288 0.68 52.69 1.77
CA THR A 288 -0.25 51.88 0.96
C THR A 288 -1.36 51.28 1.84
N PRO A 289 -2.16 52.08 2.58
CA PRO A 289 -3.19 51.54 3.45
C PRO A 289 -4.34 50.96 2.60
N PRO A 290 -4.74 49.70 2.82
CA PRO A 290 -5.95 49.15 2.23
C PRO A 290 -7.18 49.76 2.94
N PRO A 291 -8.41 49.58 2.43
CA PRO A 291 -9.62 49.97 3.14
C PRO A 291 -9.63 49.39 4.55
N ASP A 292 -10.05 50.19 5.53
CA ASP A 292 -9.93 49.87 6.95
C ASP A 292 -10.30 48.39 7.28
N GLY A 293 -9.33 47.64 7.79
CA GLY A 293 -9.49 46.30 8.37
C GLY A 293 -9.57 45.14 7.39
N THR A 294 -9.32 45.35 6.10
CA THR A 294 -9.37 44.25 5.10
C THR A 294 -8.27 43.22 5.30
N ALA A 295 -7.04 43.65 5.60
CA ALA A 295 -5.89 42.76 5.83
C ALA A 295 -6.16 41.83 7.01
N ARG A 296 -6.49 42.40 8.18
CA ARG A 296 -6.86 41.65 9.39
C ARG A 296 -8.03 40.68 9.17
N ARG A 297 -9.11 41.12 8.51
CA ARG A 297 -10.24 40.24 8.16
C ARG A 297 -9.83 39.10 7.24
N THR A 298 -8.94 39.35 6.29
CA THR A 298 -8.39 38.33 5.39
C THR A 298 -7.50 37.35 6.13
N TRP A 299 -6.58 37.84 6.97
CA TRP A 299 -5.79 36.98 7.86
C TRP A 299 -6.68 36.02 8.64
N TRP A 300 -7.71 36.57 9.29
CA TRP A 300 -8.64 35.75 10.07
C TRP A 300 -9.46 34.79 9.22
N GLN A 301 -9.62 35.01 7.92
CA GLN A 301 -10.31 34.06 7.04
C GLN A 301 -9.44 32.84 6.73
N PHE A 302 -8.11 32.96 6.74
CA PHE A 302 -7.19 31.86 6.42
C PHE A 302 -6.59 31.21 7.65
N PHE A 303 -6.19 32.00 8.63
CA PHE A 303 -5.49 31.52 9.82
C PHE A 303 -6.28 31.76 11.10
N GLY A 304 -7.45 32.40 11.01
CA GLY A 304 -8.31 32.79 12.14
C GLY A 304 -9.47 31.86 12.45
N TRP A 305 -10.47 32.40 13.16
CA TRP A 305 -11.81 31.82 13.21
C TRP A 305 -12.75 32.71 12.40
N LYS A 306 -13.70 32.11 11.68
CA LYS A 306 -14.65 32.82 10.83
C LYS A 306 -15.42 33.90 11.60
N ARG A 307 -15.70 33.64 12.88
CA ARG A 307 -16.35 34.60 13.79
C ARG A 307 -15.56 35.91 13.94
N LEU A 308 -14.23 35.89 13.83
CA LEU A 308 -13.40 37.09 13.93
C LEU A 308 -13.63 38.02 12.73
N ASN A 309 -13.93 37.46 11.55
CA ASN A 309 -14.25 38.23 10.35
C ASN A 309 -15.58 39.02 10.46
N ASP A 310 -16.57 38.49 11.19
CA ASP A 310 -17.85 39.17 11.50
C ASP A 310 -18.25 38.98 12.98
N PRO A 311 -17.64 39.74 13.90
CA PRO A 311 -17.81 39.55 15.33
C PRO A 311 -19.24 39.89 15.77
N PRO A 312 -19.90 39.05 16.61
CA PRO A 312 -21.25 39.34 17.07
C PRO A 312 -21.26 40.61 17.92
N SER A 313 -22.31 41.42 17.77
CA SER A 313 -22.43 42.73 18.42
C SER A 313 -22.39 42.68 19.96
N SER A 314 -22.60 41.52 20.56
CA SER A 314 -22.54 41.28 22.01
C SER A 314 -21.13 41.23 22.58
N GLU A 315 -20.09 41.04 21.76
CA GLU A 315 -18.71 41.23 22.20
C GLU A 315 -17.96 41.88 21.03
N PRO A 316 -17.63 43.18 21.05
CA PRO A 316 -17.08 43.87 19.88
C PRO A 316 -15.54 43.82 19.77
N GLU A 317 -14.86 43.38 20.83
CA GLU A 317 -13.41 43.27 20.99
C GLU A 317 -12.96 41.80 20.84
N TYR A 318 -12.41 41.40 19.70
CA TYR A 318 -11.78 40.08 19.59
C TYR A 318 -10.46 40.14 18.86
N THR A 319 -9.58 39.27 19.29
CA THR A 319 -8.29 38.97 18.68
C THR A 319 -8.11 37.47 18.71
N GLN A 320 -7.23 36.95 17.87
CA GLN A 320 -6.95 35.52 17.85
C GLN A 320 -5.96 35.14 18.96
N ASN A 321 -6.45 35.04 20.20
CA ASN A 321 -5.66 34.47 21.29
C ASN A 321 -6.05 33.00 21.52
N TYR A 322 -5.07 32.17 21.82
CA TYR A 322 -5.30 30.77 22.15
C TYR A 322 -4.21 30.28 23.08
N SER A 323 -4.52 29.20 23.79
CA SER A 323 -3.57 28.50 24.64
C SER A 323 -3.76 27.00 24.52
N PHE A 324 -2.73 26.27 24.89
CA PHE A 324 -2.72 24.82 24.92
C PHE A 324 -1.67 24.33 25.92
N ASP A 325 -1.89 23.12 26.43
CA ASP A 325 -0.95 22.43 27.30
C ASP A 325 -0.20 21.36 26.51
N TYR A 326 1.10 21.22 26.77
CA TYR A 326 1.86 20.05 26.37
C TYR A 326 2.80 19.65 27.51
N GLY A 327 2.62 18.43 28.01
CA GLY A 327 3.40 17.93 29.14
C GLY A 327 3.31 18.89 30.35
N PRO A 328 4.43 19.35 30.92
CA PRO A 328 4.46 20.23 32.09
C PRO A 328 4.43 21.73 31.74
N VAL A 329 4.15 22.12 30.49
CA VAL A 329 4.23 23.52 30.04
C VAL A 329 2.90 23.98 29.44
N HIS A 330 2.50 25.20 29.82
CA HIS A 330 1.36 25.91 29.28
C HIS A 330 1.84 26.96 28.26
N TYR A 331 1.26 26.94 27.06
CA TYR A 331 1.65 27.80 25.94
C TYR A 331 0.52 28.75 25.57
N VAL A 332 0.84 30.02 25.36
CA VAL A 332 -0.12 31.06 24.98
C VAL A 332 0.34 31.79 23.72
N GLY A 333 -0.46 31.76 22.67
CA GLY A 333 -0.26 32.54 21.45
C GLY A 333 -1.11 33.83 21.49
N LEU A 334 -0.46 34.98 21.30
CA LEU A 334 -1.13 36.28 21.26
C LEU A 334 -1.03 36.92 19.88
N GLU A 335 -2.16 37.44 19.41
CA GLU A 335 -2.22 38.36 18.28
C GLU A 335 -1.74 39.74 18.75
N ALA A 336 -0.45 40.02 18.56
CA ALA A 336 0.11 41.35 18.73
C ALA A 336 -0.06 42.16 17.44
N TYR A 337 -0.43 43.43 17.56
CA TYR A 337 -0.63 44.28 16.39
C TYR A 337 -0.20 45.71 16.67
N LEU A 338 0.15 46.44 15.61
CA LEU A 338 0.09 47.89 15.59
C LEU A 338 -0.98 48.28 14.58
N ASN A 339 -1.97 49.08 14.99
CA ASN A 339 -3.18 49.36 14.21
C ASN A 339 -2.93 50.34 13.05
N TYR A 340 -1.99 50.02 12.17
CA TYR A 340 -1.52 50.87 11.07
C TYR A 340 -2.62 51.30 10.10
N ASP A 341 -3.65 50.49 9.92
CA ASP A 341 -4.78 50.75 9.02
C ASP A 341 -5.88 51.62 9.66
N GLY A 342 -5.76 51.98 10.93
CA GLY A 342 -6.75 52.78 11.67
C GLY A 342 -8.10 52.09 11.85
N TRP A 343 -8.21 50.79 11.55
CA TRP A 343 -9.49 50.09 11.61
C TRP A 343 -9.96 49.95 13.05
N ARG A 344 -11.18 50.44 13.32
CA ARG A 344 -11.77 50.45 14.68
C ARG A 344 -10.76 50.99 15.71
N GLU A 345 -10.15 52.14 15.43
CA GLU A 345 -9.15 52.78 16.31
C GLU A 345 -9.62 52.90 17.77
N ASP A 346 -10.91 53.19 18.01
CA ASP A 346 -11.49 53.25 19.35
C ASP A 346 -11.44 51.92 20.13
N ILE A 347 -11.22 50.79 19.44
CA ILE A 347 -11.19 49.43 20.00
C ILE A 347 -9.77 48.90 20.09
N TYR A 348 -9.04 48.92 18.98
CA TYR A 348 -7.69 48.34 18.91
C TYR A 348 -6.59 49.34 19.28
N GLY A 349 -6.86 50.65 19.19
CA GLY A 349 -5.95 51.71 19.63
C GLY A 349 -4.57 51.64 18.97
N TRP A 350 -3.55 52.08 19.71
CA TRP A 350 -2.13 52.01 19.33
C TRP A 350 -1.33 51.09 20.26
N SER A 351 -1.99 50.43 21.21
CA SER A 351 -1.40 49.40 22.09
C SER A 351 -1.00 48.15 21.30
N SER A 352 -0.04 47.40 21.83
CA SER A 352 0.36 46.07 21.35
C SER A 352 -0.77 45.06 21.57
N PHE A 353 -1.44 45.17 22.73
CA PHE A 353 -2.50 44.28 23.19
C PHE A 353 -3.68 45.08 23.77
N THR A 354 -4.92 44.67 23.50
CA THR A 354 -6.09 45.29 24.14
C THR A 354 -6.15 45.02 25.65
N ASP A 355 -6.82 45.90 26.40
CA ASP A 355 -7.16 45.65 27.83
C ASP A 355 -7.87 44.29 28.03
N ARG A 356 -8.73 43.91 27.09
CA ARG A 356 -9.45 42.63 27.11
C ARG A 356 -8.52 41.44 26.87
N GLN A 357 -7.54 41.56 25.97
CA GLN A 357 -6.50 40.56 25.76
C GLN A 357 -5.68 40.36 27.03
N MET A 358 -5.26 41.45 27.67
CA MET A 358 -4.46 41.39 28.90
C MET A 358 -5.25 40.76 30.05
N GLN A 359 -6.54 41.09 30.21
CA GLN A 359 -7.41 40.43 31.18
C GLN A 359 -7.60 38.93 30.90
N TRP A 360 -7.74 38.56 29.62
CA TRP A 360 -7.85 37.17 29.21
C TRP A 360 -6.54 36.41 29.49
N LEU A 361 -5.39 36.97 29.10
CA LEU A 361 -4.07 36.39 29.34
C LEU A 361 -3.86 36.13 30.83
N GLN A 362 -4.10 37.13 31.68
CA GLN A 362 -3.96 36.97 33.12
C GLN A 362 -4.86 35.84 33.65
N ALA A 363 -6.14 35.80 33.23
CA ALA A 363 -7.06 34.74 33.68
C ALA A 363 -6.65 33.34 33.20
N ASP A 364 -6.11 33.23 31.99
CA ASP A 364 -5.64 31.98 31.39
C ASP A 364 -4.38 31.46 32.10
N LEU A 365 -3.38 32.33 32.29
CA LEU A 365 -2.17 32.01 33.05
C LEU A 365 -2.49 31.63 34.51
N GLU A 366 -3.39 32.36 35.17
CA GLU A 366 -3.84 32.03 36.53
C GLU A 366 -4.52 30.66 36.57
N ALA A 367 -5.35 30.33 35.57
CA ALA A 367 -6.06 29.05 35.48
C ALA A 367 -5.11 27.86 35.20
N ALA A 368 -4.06 28.09 34.42
CA ALA A 368 -3.00 27.11 34.20
C ALA A 368 -2.08 26.91 35.42
N SER A 369 -1.95 27.94 36.29
CA SER A 369 -0.94 27.95 37.36
C SER A 369 -1.29 27.06 38.57
N ALA A 370 -0.55 25.95 38.68
CA ALA A 370 -0.32 25.18 39.93
C ALA A 370 1.04 24.46 39.93
N SER A 371 1.59 24.12 38.76
CA SER A 371 2.92 23.51 38.60
C SER A 371 3.50 23.57 37.18
N ALA A 372 2.85 24.28 36.25
CA ALA A 372 3.28 24.34 34.84
C ALA A 372 4.14 25.58 34.58
N ALA A 373 5.20 25.41 33.78
CA ALA A 373 5.95 26.53 33.21
C ALA A 373 5.08 27.26 32.18
N GLN A 374 5.26 28.57 32.03
CA GLN A 374 4.43 29.41 31.17
C GLN A 374 5.25 30.02 30.04
N VAL A 375 4.85 29.73 28.80
CA VAL A 375 5.48 30.26 27.58
C VAL A 375 4.46 31.10 26.82
N VAL A 376 4.79 32.36 26.54
CA VAL A 376 3.94 33.25 25.75
C VAL A 376 4.66 33.60 24.45
N PHE A 377 4.00 33.48 23.31
CA PHE A 377 4.59 33.79 22.01
C PHE A 377 3.70 34.74 21.23
N TYR A 378 4.33 35.71 20.59
CA TYR A 378 3.70 36.83 19.89
C TYR A 378 4.70 37.43 18.90
N HIS A 379 4.25 38.28 17.98
CA HIS A 379 5.18 38.85 17.00
C HIS A 379 6.09 39.95 17.59
N TYR A 380 5.52 41.00 18.19
CA TYR A 380 6.29 42.04 18.87
C TYR A 380 5.44 42.83 19.87
N ASP A 381 6.05 43.28 20.97
CA ASP A 381 5.43 44.18 21.95
C ASP A 381 5.92 45.62 21.71
N PHE A 382 5.13 46.37 20.94
CA PHE A 382 5.46 47.72 20.47
C PHE A 382 5.46 48.78 21.59
N GLU A 383 4.63 48.61 22.61
CA GLU A 383 4.43 49.57 23.71
C GLU A 383 4.98 49.07 25.06
N GLU A 384 5.73 47.96 25.08
CA GLU A 384 6.35 47.37 26.28
C GLU A 384 5.30 47.06 27.39
N GLU A 385 4.16 46.50 27.00
CA GLU A 385 3.00 46.24 27.87
C GLU A 385 3.12 44.95 28.70
N LEU A 386 3.99 44.01 28.33
CA LEU A 386 4.17 42.74 29.03
C LEU A 386 5.25 42.83 30.14
N ASP A 387 4.81 42.80 31.40
CA ASP A 387 5.68 42.54 32.56
C ASP A 387 5.71 41.04 32.87
N LEU A 388 6.79 40.36 32.46
CA LEU A 388 6.93 38.90 32.58
C LEU A 388 6.94 38.44 34.04
N ASP A 389 7.59 39.19 34.93
CA ASP A 389 7.70 38.83 36.35
C ASP A 389 6.34 38.98 37.06
N GLU A 390 5.59 40.05 36.76
CA GLU A 390 4.24 40.25 37.29
C GLU A 390 3.26 39.18 36.82
N LEU A 391 3.38 38.76 35.56
CA LEU A 391 2.51 37.75 34.95
C LEU A 391 2.93 36.30 35.24
N GLY A 392 4.13 36.08 35.80
CA GLY A 392 4.66 34.74 36.09
C GLY A 392 5.12 33.97 34.85
N ILE A 393 5.44 34.67 33.76
CA ILE A 393 5.83 34.08 32.47
C ILE A 393 7.31 33.68 32.53
N GLU A 394 7.63 32.42 32.24
CA GLU A 394 9.02 31.92 32.25
C GLU A 394 9.75 32.17 30.93
N MET A 395 9.03 32.28 29.82
CA MET A 395 9.62 32.56 28.52
C MET A 395 8.65 33.30 27.61
N THR A 396 9.13 34.37 26.98
CA THR A 396 8.52 34.95 25.79
C THR A 396 9.35 34.70 24.54
N LEU A 397 8.66 34.40 23.45
CA LEU A 397 9.24 34.17 22.12
C LEU A 397 8.62 35.16 21.13
N TRP A 398 9.46 35.92 20.42
CA TRP A 398 9.00 36.96 19.50
C TRP A 398 9.91 37.15 18.27
N GLY A 399 9.50 37.99 17.33
CA GLY A 399 10.10 38.17 16.00
C GLY A 399 10.40 39.63 15.61
N HIS A 400 9.96 40.06 14.42
CA HIS A 400 9.91 41.45 13.94
C HIS A 400 11.25 42.13 13.61
N THR A 401 12.28 41.89 14.41
CA THR A 401 13.57 42.61 14.30
C THR A 401 14.54 41.95 13.33
N HIS A 402 14.20 40.76 12.82
CA HIS A 402 15.02 39.89 11.98
C HIS A 402 16.36 39.50 12.61
N GLN A 403 16.55 39.70 13.93
CA GLN A 403 17.80 39.45 14.63
C GLN A 403 17.58 38.70 15.94
N ASP A 404 18.65 38.09 16.43
CA ASP A 404 18.63 37.46 17.75
C ASP A 404 18.73 38.53 18.84
N PHE A 405 17.78 38.49 19.77
CA PHE A 405 17.78 39.31 20.99
C PHE A 405 17.49 38.44 22.22
N GLY A 406 17.81 38.98 23.38
CA GLY A 406 17.60 38.33 24.68
C GLY A 406 18.83 37.56 25.18
N ASP A 407 18.82 37.27 26.48
CA ASP A 407 19.88 36.54 27.17
C ASP A 407 19.49 35.07 27.33
N LEU A 408 20.37 34.17 26.88
CA LEU A 408 20.16 32.71 26.96
C LEU A 408 20.81 32.10 28.20
N GLU A 409 21.71 32.83 28.87
CA GLU A 409 22.56 32.31 29.94
C GLU A 409 22.03 32.63 31.35
N SER A 410 21.29 33.74 31.51
CA SER A 410 20.84 34.21 32.84
C SER A 410 19.71 33.37 33.47
N GLY A 411 19.06 32.48 32.72
CA GLY A 411 17.89 31.74 33.18
C GLY A 411 16.56 32.50 32.97
N PRO A 412 15.41 31.88 33.31
CA PRO A 412 14.10 32.52 33.15
C PRO A 412 13.92 33.71 34.12
N PRO A 413 13.08 34.71 33.78
CA PRO A 413 12.28 34.77 32.56
C PRO A 413 13.13 35.05 31.32
N TYR A 414 12.96 34.24 30.28
CA TYR A 414 13.59 34.45 28.98
C TYR A 414 12.74 35.42 28.18
N ASN A 415 13.34 36.46 27.59
CA ASN A 415 12.65 37.33 26.64
C ASN A 415 13.47 37.38 25.34
N ILE A 416 13.16 36.49 24.40
CA ILE A 416 14.07 36.14 23.31
C ILE A 416 13.44 36.27 21.92
N SER A 417 14.23 36.80 21.01
CA SER A 417 13.94 36.82 19.57
C SER A 417 14.80 35.82 18.82
N THR A 418 14.23 35.23 17.78
CA THR A 418 14.95 34.37 16.84
C THR A 418 15.19 35.12 15.54
N ARG A 419 16.39 35.02 14.97
CA ARG A 419 16.69 35.57 13.65
C ARG A 419 15.67 35.10 12.60
N ALA A 420 15.29 36.00 11.69
CA ALA A 420 14.26 35.75 10.69
C ALA A 420 14.60 34.59 9.75
N VAL A 421 13.59 33.87 9.28
CA VAL A 421 13.76 32.82 8.25
C VAL A 421 14.17 33.41 6.91
N CYS A 422 13.64 34.59 6.55
CA CYS A 422 13.88 35.28 5.27
C CYS A 422 15.32 35.81 5.11
N ASP A 423 15.57 36.60 4.05
CA ASP A 423 16.86 37.23 3.74
C ASP A 423 18.02 36.23 3.54
N GLY A 424 17.72 34.98 3.23
CA GLY A 424 18.72 33.91 3.12
C GLY A 424 19.28 33.40 4.46
N ASN A 425 18.74 33.86 5.61
CA ASN A 425 19.20 33.43 6.94
C ASN A 425 18.86 31.97 7.25
N ARG A 426 17.63 31.53 6.90
CA ARG A 426 17.15 30.14 7.05
C ARG A 426 17.23 29.65 8.49
N THR A 427 16.86 30.49 9.44
CA THR A 427 17.11 30.23 10.85
C THR A 427 15.92 29.67 11.61
N TYR A 428 16.24 28.88 12.65
CA TYR A 428 15.29 28.39 13.64
C TYR A 428 16.00 28.25 14.99
N ARG A 429 15.22 28.22 16.08
CA ARG A 429 15.74 28.03 17.44
C ARG A 429 15.10 26.81 18.08
N LEU A 430 15.94 25.94 18.66
CA LEU A 430 15.49 24.81 19.47
C LEU A 430 15.26 25.27 20.92
N ILE A 431 14.15 24.87 21.53
CA ILE A 431 13.91 25.04 22.96
C ILE A 431 13.73 23.64 23.56
N ARG A 432 14.60 23.28 24.49
CA ARG A 432 14.53 22.03 25.23
C ARG A 432 13.68 22.20 26.47
N VAL A 433 12.82 21.23 26.72
CA VAL A 433 12.00 21.13 27.92
C VAL A 433 12.43 19.87 28.66
N SER A 434 12.76 20.02 29.94
CA SER A 434 13.01 18.87 30.82
C SER A 434 12.25 19.05 32.12
N ASN A 435 11.15 18.30 32.26
CA ASN A 435 10.25 18.33 33.41
C ASN A 435 9.87 19.78 33.79
N GLY A 436 9.43 20.55 32.80
CA GLY A 436 9.00 21.95 32.93
C GLY A 436 10.14 22.97 32.83
N SER A 437 11.41 22.57 32.99
CA SER A 437 12.54 23.49 32.82
C SER A 437 12.78 23.81 31.35
N LEU A 438 12.75 25.10 31.00
CA LEU A 438 12.98 25.60 29.64
C LEU A 438 14.46 25.95 29.42
N GLN A 439 15.04 25.50 28.31
CA GLN A 439 16.40 25.82 27.92
C GLN A 439 16.47 26.14 26.41
N PRO A 440 16.58 27.42 26.01
CA PRO A 440 16.75 27.79 24.62
C PRO A 440 18.18 27.55 24.14
N SER A 441 18.34 26.97 22.95
CA SER A 441 19.62 26.88 22.25
C SER A 441 19.94 28.17 21.48
N PRO A 442 21.21 28.40 21.07
CA PRO A 442 21.53 29.38 20.04
C PRO A 442 20.76 29.10 18.74
N THR A 443 20.55 30.15 17.96
CA THR A 443 19.88 30.05 16.65
C THR A 443 20.71 29.23 15.67
N ILE A 444 20.05 28.32 14.95
CA ILE A 444 20.62 27.38 13.97
C ILE A 444 20.18 27.80 12.56
N SER A 445 21.04 27.65 11.55
CA SER A 445 20.73 27.91 10.14
C SER A 445 20.67 26.62 9.32
N ALA A 446 19.69 26.53 8.41
CA ALA A 446 19.55 25.44 7.42
C ALA A 446 20.16 25.79 6.04
N GLY A 447 20.45 24.78 5.20
CA GLY A 447 20.72 24.94 3.75
C GLY A 447 22.11 25.50 3.37
N TRP A 448 22.23 26.30 2.29
CA TRP A 448 23.54 26.70 1.68
C TRP A 448 24.51 27.47 2.60
N TYR A 449 24.01 28.14 3.64
CA TYR A 449 24.83 28.75 4.69
C TYR A 449 25.12 27.81 5.87
N GLY A 450 24.47 26.64 5.89
CA GLY A 450 24.59 25.60 6.90
C GLY A 450 24.09 24.27 6.38
N GLU A 451 24.88 23.57 5.53
CA GLU A 451 24.71 22.13 5.25
C GLU A 451 25.05 21.31 6.52
N ASN A 452 24.53 21.80 7.65
CA ASN A 452 24.81 21.40 8.99
C ASN A 452 23.89 20.25 9.38
N LEU A 453 22.80 20.00 8.66
CA LEU A 453 22.04 18.76 8.77
C LEU A 453 21.67 18.29 7.37
N THR A 454 22.28 17.20 6.92
CA THR A 454 21.97 16.59 5.61
C THR A 454 21.67 15.12 5.76
N VAL A 455 20.78 14.63 4.89
CA VAL A 455 20.43 13.21 4.80
C VAL A 455 20.47 12.80 3.33
N GLU A 456 21.33 11.85 3.01
CA GLU A 456 21.46 11.27 1.69
C GLU A 456 21.07 9.80 1.70
N TYR A 457 20.18 9.39 0.80
CA TYR A 457 19.73 8.00 0.71
C TYR A 457 20.44 7.25 -0.41
N GLN A 458 20.97 6.07 -0.10
CA GLN A 458 21.62 5.18 -1.04
C GLN A 458 21.12 3.72 -0.88
N PRO A 459 20.55 3.09 -1.93
CA PRO A 459 20.06 3.70 -3.16
C PRO A 459 18.90 4.69 -2.91
N ALA A 460 18.32 5.25 -3.98
CA ALA A 460 17.25 6.23 -3.88
C ALA A 460 16.07 5.74 -3.02
N ASN A 461 15.60 6.61 -2.12
CA ASN A 461 14.46 6.37 -1.23
C ASN A 461 13.12 6.52 -1.95
N ASP A 462 12.86 5.65 -2.93
CA ASP A 462 11.74 5.74 -3.86
C ASP A 462 10.72 4.59 -3.74
N GLY A 463 10.93 3.67 -2.80
CA GLY A 463 10.06 2.51 -2.60
C GLY A 463 10.31 1.35 -3.57
N THR A 464 11.39 1.38 -4.36
CA THR A 464 11.73 0.31 -5.32
C THR A 464 12.81 -0.64 -4.83
N HIS A 465 13.49 -0.30 -3.73
CA HIS A 465 14.64 -1.04 -3.22
C HIS A 465 14.31 -1.78 -1.92
N ASN A 466 14.69 -3.05 -1.84
CA ASN A 466 14.53 -3.86 -0.62
C ASN A 466 15.50 -3.49 0.50
N SER A 467 16.48 -2.61 0.25
CA SER A 467 17.39 -2.10 1.26
C SER A 467 17.79 -0.68 0.90
N VAL A 468 17.69 0.23 1.86
CA VAL A 468 18.02 1.65 1.72
C VAL A 468 18.79 2.09 2.96
N THR A 469 19.93 2.76 2.76
CA THR A 469 20.71 3.41 3.81
C THR A 469 20.54 4.91 3.70
N ALA A 470 20.30 5.58 4.83
CA ALA A 470 20.41 7.02 4.97
C ALA A 470 21.74 7.35 5.63
N GLU A 471 22.57 8.15 4.98
CA GLU A 471 23.77 8.77 5.55
C GLU A 471 23.39 10.16 6.03
N ILE A 472 23.66 10.43 7.31
CA ILE A 472 23.25 11.65 8.01
C ILE A 472 24.52 12.38 8.44
N ASN A 473 24.66 13.63 8.04
CA ASN A 473 25.73 14.50 8.52
C ASN A 473 25.12 15.62 9.38
N ASN A 474 25.55 15.71 10.63
CA ASN A 474 25.22 16.81 11.54
C ASN A 474 26.47 17.62 11.86
N ALA A 475 26.63 18.77 11.22
CA ALA A 475 27.66 19.77 11.49
C ALA A 475 27.22 20.87 12.48
N ASN A 476 26.04 20.75 13.11
CA ASN A 476 25.65 21.62 14.21
C ASN A 476 26.35 21.19 15.53
N ASP A 477 26.54 22.15 16.44
CA ASP A 477 26.93 21.89 17.83
C ASP A 477 25.78 21.29 18.67
N GLU A 478 24.56 21.27 18.10
CA GLU A 478 23.36 20.76 18.74
C GLU A 478 23.15 19.26 18.45
N ARG A 479 22.64 18.55 19.44
CA ARG A 479 22.19 17.16 19.32
C ARG A 479 20.73 17.13 18.87
N PHE A 480 20.34 16.13 18.09
CA PHE A 480 18.93 15.89 17.80
C PHE A 480 18.54 14.48 18.24
N GLU A 481 17.97 14.37 19.44
CA GLU A 481 17.44 13.11 19.98
C GLU A 481 16.12 12.73 19.31
N HIS A 482 15.92 11.44 19.03
CA HIS A 482 14.67 10.93 18.44
C HIS A 482 14.27 11.61 17.11
N ALA A 483 15.24 12.07 16.33
CA ALA A 483 14.99 12.56 14.97
C ALA A 483 14.31 11.47 14.12
N MET A 484 13.43 11.87 13.20
CA MET A 484 12.56 10.95 12.46
C MET A 484 12.93 10.87 10.98
N LEU A 485 13.49 9.72 10.58
CA LEU A 485 13.66 9.39 9.17
C LEU A 485 12.51 8.53 8.64
N ARG A 486 12.15 8.74 7.37
CA ARG A 486 11.05 8.06 6.70
C ARG A 486 11.58 7.29 5.49
N PHE A 487 11.65 5.97 5.60
CA PHE A 487 12.15 5.08 4.55
C PHE A 487 10.98 4.52 3.74
N ARG A 488 10.99 4.77 2.44
CA ARG A 488 10.04 4.28 1.45
C ARG A 488 10.54 2.93 0.96
N MET A 489 9.83 1.88 1.35
CA MET A 489 10.16 0.48 1.06
C MET A 489 9.08 -0.14 0.15
N PRO A 490 9.44 -1.12 -0.69
CA PRO A 490 8.46 -1.91 -1.43
C PRO A 490 7.42 -2.52 -0.49
N LYS A 491 6.16 -2.54 -0.92
CA LYS A 491 5.10 -3.22 -0.17
C LYS A 491 5.41 -4.72 -0.11
N SER A 492 5.58 -5.25 1.08
CA SER A 492 5.95 -6.64 1.29
C SER A 492 5.42 -7.20 2.60
N GLU A 493 5.16 -8.50 2.63
CA GLU A 493 4.94 -9.29 3.86
C GLU A 493 6.28 -9.67 4.54
N SER A 494 7.41 -9.26 3.95
CA SER A 494 8.75 -9.45 4.49
C SER A 494 8.92 -8.69 5.80
N SER A 495 9.73 -9.23 6.72
CA SER A 495 10.08 -8.52 7.95
C SER A 495 11.02 -7.35 7.67
N ILE A 496 10.78 -6.23 8.35
CA ILE A 496 11.64 -5.05 8.29
C ILE A 496 12.73 -5.20 9.36
N ALA A 497 13.99 -4.96 9.01
CA ALA A 497 15.03 -4.67 10.00
C ALA A 497 15.55 -3.27 9.82
N VAL A 498 15.95 -2.69 10.95
CA VAL A 498 16.57 -1.38 11.04
C VAL A 498 17.92 -1.57 11.74
N SER A 499 18.97 -0.99 11.18
CA SER A 499 20.30 -0.89 11.77
C SER A 499 20.65 0.58 11.94
N GLY A 500 21.21 0.97 13.09
CA GLY A 500 21.59 2.36 13.38
C GLY A 500 20.44 3.25 13.87
N GLY A 501 19.22 2.71 14.02
CA GLY A 501 18.05 3.44 14.53
C GLY A 501 16.99 2.48 15.07
N GLU A 502 15.85 3.03 15.49
CA GLU A 502 14.72 2.29 16.05
C GLU A 502 13.48 2.41 15.17
N LEU A 503 12.90 1.28 14.74
CA LEU A 503 11.64 1.29 13.99
C LEU A 503 10.47 1.65 14.91
N VAL A 504 9.81 2.77 14.63
CA VAL A 504 8.69 3.29 15.42
C VAL A 504 7.37 2.75 14.91
N GLN A 505 7.15 2.86 13.60
CA GLN A 505 5.91 2.43 12.95
C GLN A 505 6.12 2.18 11.46
N VAL A 506 5.15 1.50 10.84
CA VAL A 506 5.15 1.22 9.41
C VAL A 506 3.76 1.57 8.85
N ASP A 507 3.71 2.56 7.98
CA ASP A 507 2.52 2.85 7.19
C ASP A 507 2.54 2.03 5.89
N SER A 508 1.70 0.99 5.82
CA SER A 508 1.53 0.13 4.64
C SER A 508 0.22 0.38 3.89
N THR A 509 -0.42 1.53 4.13
CA THR A 509 -1.74 1.87 3.59
C THR A 509 -1.66 2.27 2.11
N GLY A 510 -0.53 2.81 1.68
CA GLY A 510 -0.24 3.17 0.29
C GLY A 510 0.18 1.99 -0.62
N THR A 511 0.67 2.35 -1.79
CA THR A 511 1.27 1.41 -2.78
C THR A 511 2.68 0.95 -2.39
N ILE A 512 3.32 1.70 -1.50
CA ILE A 512 4.60 1.40 -0.85
C ILE A 512 4.39 1.39 0.67
N SER A 513 5.35 0.83 1.40
CA SER A 513 5.40 0.92 2.87
C SER A 513 6.34 2.05 3.29
N VAL A 514 5.93 2.89 4.23
CA VAL A 514 6.78 3.95 4.82
C VAL A 514 7.16 3.52 6.22
N CYS A 515 8.45 3.26 6.44
CA CYS A 515 9.02 2.91 7.74
C CYS A 515 9.49 4.20 8.43
N TYR A 516 8.97 4.45 9.62
CA TYR A 516 9.32 5.59 10.47
C TYR A 516 10.38 5.14 11.45
N VAL A 517 11.56 5.75 11.40
CA VAL A 517 12.73 5.32 12.15
C VAL A 517 13.24 6.48 12.99
N HIS A 518 13.28 6.28 14.30
CA HIS A 518 13.97 7.17 15.22
C HIS A 518 15.49 6.97 15.11
N VAL A 519 16.21 8.08 15.12
CA VAL A 519 17.67 8.11 15.17
C VAL A 519 18.11 9.23 16.10
N ASP A 520 19.05 8.93 16.98
CA ASP A 520 19.74 9.96 17.74
C ASP A 520 20.91 10.47 16.91
N ILE A 521 20.94 11.77 16.62
CA ILE A 521 21.95 12.42 15.80
C ILE A 521 22.86 13.25 16.71
N PRO A 522 24.07 12.79 17.03
CA PRO A 522 25.02 13.55 17.86
C PRO A 522 25.48 14.85 17.17
N PRO A 523 25.94 15.85 17.94
CA PRO A 523 26.52 17.06 17.38
C PRO A 523 27.85 16.74 16.67
N LEU A 524 28.18 17.49 15.63
CA LEU A 524 29.43 17.38 14.87
C LEU A 524 29.77 15.93 14.46
N SER A 525 28.80 15.20 13.90
CA SER A 525 28.92 13.77 13.64
C SER A 525 28.33 13.33 12.30
N GLU A 526 28.83 12.20 11.81
CA GLU A 526 28.21 11.43 10.72
C GLU A 526 27.63 10.14 11.29
N THR A 527 26.40 9.81 10.90
CA THR A 527 25.68 8.59 11.31
C THR A 527 25.02 7.96 10.10
N SER A 528 24.73 6.67 10.16
CA SER A 528 23.95 6.01 9.13
C SER A 528 22.89 5.09 9.71
N VAL A 529 21.76 5.04 9.00
CA VAL A 529 20.62 4.19 9.32
C VAL A 529 20.27 3.37 8.10
N THR A 530 20.15 2.07 8.23
CA THR A 530 19.76 1.18 7.14
C THR A 530 18.44 0.50 7.45
N VAL A 531 17.50 0.58 6.52
CA VAL A 531 16.26 -0.20 6.53
C VAL A 531 16.33 -1.24 5.42
N SER A 532 16.10 -2.51 5.75
CA SER A 532 16.01 -3.56 4.75
C SER A 532 14.82 -4.49 4.99
N LEU A 533 14.23 -4.95 3.89
CA LEU A 533 13.24 -6.01 3.83
C LEU A 533 13.96 -7.34 3.76
N PHE A 534 13.63 -8.24 4.68
CA PHE A 534 14.18 -9.58 4.73
C PHE A 534 13.08 -10.61 4.60
N SER A 535 13.32 -11.64 3.80
CA SER A 535 12.51 -12.84 3.86
C SER A 535 12.67 -13.48 5.23
N ASN A 536 11.55 -13.78 5.89
CA ASN A 536 11.54 -14.65 7.07
C ASN A 536 12.20 -16.00 6.71
N PRO A 537 12.81 -16.71 7.68
CA PRO A 537 13.38 -18.03 7.42
C PRO A 537 12.36 -18.96 6.73
N PHE A 538 12.76 -19.66 5.68
CA PHE A 538 11.85 -20.41 4.82
C PHE A 538 12.45 -21.73 4.32
N ALA A 539 11.59 -22.69 3.99
CA ALA A 539 12.02 -23.95 3.37
C ALA A 539 12.30 -23.75 1.88
N GLU A 540 13.52 -24.03 1.44
CA GLU A 540 13.93 -23.99 0.02
C GLU A 540 13.44 -25.24 -0.72
N GLU A 541 13.57 -26.39 -0.06
CA GLU A 541 13.20 -27.70 -0.59
C GLU A 541 12.73 -28.60 0.53
N CYS A 542 11.85 -29.55 0.21
CA CYS A 542 11.38 -30.59 1.10
C CYS A 542 11.33 -31.90 0.35
N SER A 543 11.83 -32.96 0.96
CA SER A 543 11.76 -34.31 0.42
C SER A 543 11.38 -35.32 1.49
N VAL A 544 10.87 -36.46 1.03
CA VAL A 544 10.60 -37.63 1.85
C VAL A 544 11.34 -38.81 1.26
N ASN A 545 11.81 -39.72 2.11
CA ASN A 545 12.59 -40.88 1.69
C ASN A 545 11.89 -41.79 0.67
N LYS A 546 10.57 -41.97 0.79
CA LYS A 546 9.78 -42.81 -0.13
C LYS A 546 8.37 -42.25 -0.31
N PRO A 547 7.79 -42.33 -1.52
CA PRO A 547 6.42 -41.90 -1.77
C PRO A 547 5.37 -42.92 -1.26
N TYR A 548 5.75 -44.20 -1.08
CA TYR A 548 4.93 -45.21 -0.41
C TYR A 548 5.70 -45.82 0.78
N LEU A 549 4.99 -46.00 1.90
CA LEU A 549 5.50 -46.57 3.14
C LEU A 549 4.51 -47.64 3.65
N HIS A 550 5.01 -48.77 4.15
CA HIS A 550 4.18 -49.80 4.75
C HIS A 550 3.65 -49.34 6.12
N PRO A 551 2.33 -49.23 6.30
CA PRO A 551 1.76 -48.75 7.55
C PRO A 551 2.11 -49.66 8.73
N GLY A 552 2.55 -49.06 9.84
CA GLY A 552 2.98 -49.77 11.05
C GLY A 552 4.35 -50.45 11.00
N LEU A 553 5.05 -50.40 9.85
CA LEU A 553 6.35 -51.06 9.67
C LEU A 553 7.45 -50.09 9.27
N ASP A 554 7.20 -49.22 8.30
CA ASP A 554 8.19 -48.29 7.79
C ASP A 554 8.27 -47.00 8.64
N THR A 555 9.37 -46.26 8.48
CA THR A 555 9.57 -44.94 9.08
C THR A 555 9.72 -43.91 7.97
N LEU A 556 8.94 -42.84 8.05
CA LEU A 556 9.09 -41.67 7.18
C LEU A 556 10.31 -40.88 7.64
N HIS A 557 11.14 -40.47 6.69
CA HIS A 557 12.20 -39.50 6.93
C HIS A 557 11.90 -38.26 6.11
N VAL A 558 11.71 -37.13 6.78
CA VAL A 558 11.46 -35.83 6.17
C VAL A 558 12.77 -35.04 6.22
N LEU A 559 13.19 -34.50 5.08
CA LEU A 559 14.38 -33.66 4.95
C LEU A 559 14.01 -32.33 4.32
N SER A 560 14.54 -31.24 4.84
CA SER A 560 14.34 -29.91 4.27
C SER A 560 15.53 -28.99 4.50
N LYS A 561 15.93 -28.29 3.44
CA LYS A 561 16.90 -27.22 3.53
C LYS A 561 16.18 -25.91 3.86
N ILE A 562 16.65 -25.24 4.91
CA ILE A 562 16.04 -23.98 5.39
C ILE A 562 16.97 -22.81 5.06
N SER A 563 16.45 -21.80 4.39
CA SER A 563 17.12 -20.52 4.26
C SER A 563 16.87 -19.71 5.54
N ASN A 564 17.93 -19.34 6.25
CA ASN A 564 17.88 -18.48 7.43
C ASN A 564 18.80 -17.27 7.25
N PRO A 565 18.36 -16.22 6.52
CA PRO A 565 19.24 -15.14 6.06
C PRO A 565 19.89 -14.32 7.18
N ARG A 566 19.26 -14.28 8.36
CA ARG A 566 19.74 -13.52 9.54
C ARG A 566 20.42 -14.39 10.60
N ASN A 567 20.58 -15.69 10.33
CA ASN A 567 21.07 -16.65 11.31
C ASN A 567 20.31 -16.56 12.65
N GLU A 568 19.00 -16.34 12.56
CA GLU A 568 18.11 -16.20 13.72
C GLU A 568 18.01 -17.53 14.45
N ASN A 569 17.80 -17.47 15.77
CA ASN A 569 17.52 -18.66 16.54
C ASN A 569 16.10 -19.15 16.21
N ILE A 570 15.98 -20.19 15.39
CA ILE A 570 14.70 -20.71 14.91
C ILE A 570 14.45 -22.14 15.37
N HIS A 571 13.19 -22.55 15.28
CA HIS A 571 12.74 -23.92 15.35
C HIS A 571 12.07 -24.29 14.02
N VAL A 572 12.30 -25.53 13.57
CA VAL A 572 11.67 -26.06 12.38
C VAL A 572 10.73 -27.18 12.82
N GLU A 573 9.48 -27.10 12.40
CA GLU A 573 8.45 -28.11 12.64
C GLU A 573 7.97 -28.65 11.30
N THR A 574 7.73 -29.95 11.25
CA THR A 574 6.97 -30.58 10.18
C THR A 574 5.64 -31.08 10.72
N VAL A 575 4.57 -30.82 9.97
CA VAL A 575 3.21 -31.24 10.26
C VAL A 575 2.80 -32.25 9.21
N ILE A 576 2.46 -33.45 9.66
CA ILE A 576 1.97 -34.55 8.82
C ILE A 576 0.47 -34.64 8.99
N GLN A 577 -0.27 -34.43 7.91
CA GLN A 577 -1.73 -34.41 7.93
C GLN A 577 -2.29 -35.37 6.90
N SER A 578 -3.34 -36.12 7.24
CA SER A 578 -4.05 -36.94 6.26
C SER A 578 -4.90 -36.06 5.33
N ALA A 579 -5.07 -36.50 4.08
CA ALA A 579 -5.83 -35.75 3.07
C ALA A 579 -7.30 -35.51 3.45
N ASP A 580 -7.89 -36.37 4.29
CA ASP A 580 -9.24 -36.24 4.84
C ASP A 580 -9.30 -35.36 6.11
N GLN A 581 -8.15 -34.82 6.55
CA GLN A 581 -7.95 -34.00 7.74
C GLN A 581 -8.29 -34.67 9.09
N ASN A 582 -8.59 -35.98 9.10
CA ASN A 582 -8.94 -36.71 10.33
C ASN A 582 -7.73 -37.12 11.17
N PHE A 583 -6.52 -37.08 10.60
CA PHE A 583 -5.27 -37.35 11.29
C PHE A 583 -4.32 -36.17 11.12
N ARG A 584 -3.66 -35.79 12.21
CA ARG A 584 -2.62 -34.76 12.22
C ARG A 584 -1.61 -35.07 13.31
N ASP A 585 -0.34 -34.97 12.96
CA ASP A 585 0.78 -35.07 13.89
C ASP A 585 1.80 -33.96 13.59
N SER A 586 2.58 -33.54 14.59
CA SER A 586 3.66 -32.57 14.39
C SER A 586 4.92 -32.98 15.11
N LEU A 587 6.05 -32.76 14.45
CA LEU A 587 7.38 -33.15 14.91
C LEU A 587 8.34 -31.99 14.70
N ARG A 588 9.21 -31.79 15.69
CA ARG A 588 10.37 -30.92 15.54
C ARG A 588 11.39 -31.58 14.60
N MET A 589 11.99 -30.77 13.74
CA MET A 589 13.11 -31.14 12.89
C MET A 589 14.42 -30.61 13.47
N PHE A 590 15.52 -31.30 13.18
CA PHE A 590 16.85 -31.04 13.74
C PHE A 590 17.91 -30.92 12.64
N ASP A 591 18.78 -29.95 12.79
CA ASP A 591 20.04 -29.78 12.05
C ASP A 591 21.19 -30.14 13.02
N ASP A 592 21.26 -31.44 13.34
CA ASP A 592 22.20 -31.99 14.32
C ASP A 592 23.14 -33.04 13.72
N GLY A 593 23.11 -33.21 12.39
CA GLY A 593 23.82 -34.25 11.65
C GLY A 593 23.28 -35.66 11.82
N GLU A 594 22.65 -36.02 12.94
CA GLU A 594 22.06 -37.36 13.14
C GLU A 594 20.76 -37.55 12.36
N HIS A 595 19.98 -36.47 12.20
CA HIS A 595 18.68 -36.51 11.53
C HIS A 595 18.75 -36.17 10.04
N ALA A 596 19.92 -35.75 9.53
CA ALA A 596 20.10 -35.27 8.16
C ALA A 596 21.21 -36.04 7.41
N ASP A 597 22.35 -35.40 7.14
CA ASP A 597 23.42 -35.89 6.25
C ASP A 597 24.74 -36.20 6.96
N GLY A 598 24.80 -36.08 8.29
CA GLY A 598 26.00 -36.27 9.09
C GLY A 598 26.76 -34.99 9.44
N GLU A 599 26.36 -33.84 8.92
CA GLU A 599 26.88 -32.52 9.27
C GLU A 599 25.85 -31.72 10.08
N ALA A 600 26.31 -30.91 11.04
CA ALA A 600 25.44 -30.12 11.89
C ALA A 600 25.69 -28.62 11.66
N GLY A 601 24.63 -27.82 11.61
CA GLY A 601 24.68 -26.38 11.41
C GLY A 601 24.81 -25.95 9.95
N ASP A 602 24.46 -26.81 9.00
CA ASP A 602 24.50 -26.53 7.56
C ASP A 602 23.13 -26.08 7.00
N ASN A 603 22.12 -25.96 7.88
CA ASN A 603 20.71 -25.68 7.61
C ASN A 603 19.96 -26.80 6.88
N LEU A 604 20.45 -28.03 6.90
CA LEU A 604 19.70 -29.20 6.47
C LEU A 604 19.01 -29.85 7.68
N TYR A 605 17.70 -29.67 7.76
CA TYR A 605 16.89 -30.17 8.86
C TYR A 605 16.28 -31.52 8.52
N GLY A 606 16.23 -32.43 9.49
CA GLY A 606 15.60 -33.72 9.34
C GLY A 606 14.74 -34.16 10.52
N ALA A 607 13.79 -35.06 10.26
CA ALA A 607 13.01 -35.74 11.29
C ALA A 607 12.57 -37.13 10.84
N TYR A 608 12.54 -38.06 11.81
CA TYR A 608 12.00 -39.41 11.61
C TYR A 608 10.62 -39.52 12.24
N TRP A 609 9.68 -40.09 11.49
CA TRP A 609 8.31 -40.31 11.95
C TRP A 609 7.92 -41.77 11.76
N PRO A 610 7.72 -42.53 12.86
CA PRO A 610 7.22 -43.90 12.79
C PRO A 610 5.80 -43.92 12.21
N VAL A 611 5.62 -44.59 11.08
CA VAL A 611 4.33 -44.58 10.38
C VAL A 611 3.31 -45.40 11.18
N PRO A 612 2.17 -44.81 11.60
CA PRO A 612 1.16 -45.52 12.37
C PRO A 612 0.46 -46.57 11.51
N ALA A 613 -0.26 -47.48 12.17
CA ALA A 613 -1.12 -48.41 11.47
C ALA A 613 -2.26 -47.68 10.72
N GLY A 614 -2.70 -48.30 9.63
CA GLY A 614 -3.82 -47.88 8.81
C GLY A 614 -3.44 -47.10 7.56
N GLU A 615 -4.23 -47.28 6.50
CA GLU A 615 -3.92 -46.78 5.14
C GLU A 615 -4.52 -45.40 4.86
N ARG A 616 -3.66 -44.41 4.59
CA ARG A 616 -4.02 -43.01 4.31
C ARG A 616 -3.10 -42.37 3.28
N TYR A 617 -3.60 -41.30 2.65
CA TYR A 617 -2.79 -40.33 1.91
C TYR A 617 -2.39 -39.19 2.84
N TYR A 618 -1.12 -38.77 2.79
CA TYR A 618 -0.58 -37.74 3.67
C TYR A 618 0.00 -36.56 2.89
N GLN A 619 -0.09 -35.39 3.51
CA GLN A 619 0.56 -34.15 3.11
C GLN A 619 1.49 -33.70 4.23
N VAL A 620 2.66 -33.20 3.85
CA VAL A 620 3.67 -32.64 4.75
C VAL A 620 3.64 -31.12 4.62
N THR A 621 3.58 -30.42 5.75
CA THR A 621 3.70 -28.96 5.84
C THR A 621 4.88 -28.61 6.71
N LEU A 622 5.75 -27.71 6.26
CA LEU A 622 6.89 -27.24 7.04
C LEU A 622 6.59 -25.88 7.64
N ARG A 623 7.10 -25.64 8.85
CA ARG A 623 6.99 -24.37 9.55
C ARG A 623 8.35 -23.97 10.11
N THR A 624 8.71 -22.71 9.93
CA THR A 624 9.78 -22.07 10.69
C THR A 624 9.13 -21.24 11.78
N LEU A 625 9.67 -21.33 13.00
CA LEU A 625 9.11 -20.68 14.19
C LEU A 625 10.22 -19.99 15.00
N THR A 626 9.83 -18.99 15.79
CA THR A 626 10.67 -18.46 16.87
C THR A 626 10.79 -19.47 18.02
N PRO A 627 11.72 -19.27 18.98
CA PRO A 627 11.82 -20.12 20.18
C PRO A 627 10.53 -20.13 21.02
N ASP A 628 9.75 -19.03 20.96
CA ASP A 628 8.45 -18.89 21.63
C ASP A 628 7.27 -19.46 20.81
N SER A 629 7.56 -20.25 19.76
CA SER A 629 6.57 -20.91 18.89
C SER A 629 5.70 -19.96 18.06
N ILE A 630 6.16 -18.75 17.77
CA ILE A 630 5.52 -17.85 16.79
C ILE A 630 5.91 -18.32 15.39
N ILE A 631 4.93 -18.56 14.52
CA ILE A 631 5.17 -19.01 13.14
C ILE A 631 5.77 -17.85 12.33
N LEU A 632 6.97 -18.06 11.78
CA LEU A 632 7.67 -17.13 10.90
C LEU A 632 7.32 -17.38 9.42
N ASN A 633 7.20 -18.66 9.03
CA ASN A 633 6.74 -19.08 7.71
C ASN A 633 6.09 -20.47 7.75
N GLU A 634 5.19 -20.75 6.81
CA GLU A 634 4.50 -22.04 6.64
C GLU A 634 4.47 -22.47 5.16
N CYS A 635 5.22 -23.52 4.81
CA CYS A 635 5.23 -24.13 3.48
C CYS A 635 4.29 -25.34 3.44
N ARG A 636 3.06 -25.12 2.97
CA ARG A 636 2.03 -26.16 2.87
C ARG A 636 2.27 -27.05 1.65
N ASN A 637 1.92 -28.33 1.76
CA ASN A 637 2.11 -29.33 0.70
C ASN A 637 3.57 -29.48 0.25
N ALA A 638 4.52 -29.28 1.16
CA ALA A 638 5.95 -29.34 0.89
C ALA A 638 6.39 -30.71 0.34
N ALA A 639 5.75 -31.79 0.80
CA ALA A 639 5.90 -33.14 0.24
C ALA A 639 4.62 -33.96 0.41
N ARG A 640 4.55 -35.10 -0.28
CA ARG A 640 3.42 -36.04 -0.22
C ARG A 640 3.94 -37.48 -0.19
N PHE A 641 3.25 -38.33 0.55
CA PHE A 641 3.45 -39.77 0.55
C PHE A 641 2.12 -40.46 0.86
N CYS A 642 2.05 -41.77 0.68
CA CYS A 642 0.89 -42.54 1.09
C CYS A 642 1.29 -43.86 1.77
N THR A 643 0.30 -44.44 2.44
CA THR A 643 0.35 -45.78 3.02
C THR A 643 -0.72 -46.69 2.42
N VAL A 644 -1.51 -46.17 1.47
CA VAL A 644 -2.50 -46.94 0.71
C VAL A 644 -1.77 -47.88 -0.25
N GLY A 645 -2.21 -49.13 -0.35
CA GLY A 645 -1.58 -50.11 -1.23
C GLY A 645 -0.60 -51.07 -0.53
N PRO A 646 0.45 -51.55 -1.23
CA PRO A 646 0.92 -51.05 -2.51
C PRO A 646 0.01 -51.48 -3.67
N VAL A 647 -0.13 -50.63 -4.68
CA VAL A 647 -0.69 -51.06 -5.97
C VAL A 647 0.46 -51.67 -6.77
N ILE A 648 0.28 -52.91 -7.22
CA ILE A 648 1.33 -53.69 -7.88
C ILE A 648 0.86 -54.22 -9.23
N TYR A 649 1.81 -54.62 -10.06
CA TYR A 649 1.56 -55.41 -11.24
C TYR A 649 0.88 -56.75 -10.87
N GLU A 650 -0.24 -57.05 -11.51
CA GLU A 650 -0.92 -58.36 -11.35
C GLU A 650 -0.71 -59.24 -12.57
N ASN A 651 -1.07 -58.73 -13.76
CA ASN A 651 -0.98 -59.48 -15.01
C ASN A 651 -1.06 -58.54 -16.22
N MET A 652 -0.54 -58.98 -17.36
CA MET A 652 -0.68 -58.32 -18.65
C MET A 652 -1.10 -59.33 -19.72
N THR A 653 -2.04 -58.97 -20.59
CA THR A 653 -2.62 -59.91 -21.58
C THR A 653 -2.64 -59.28 -22.97
N ILE A 654 -2.14 -60.02 -23.97
CA ILE A 654 -2.25 -59.65 -25.39
C ILE A 654 -3.69 -59.91 -25.84
N VAL A 655 -4.36 -58.86 -26.30
CA VAL A 655 -5.75 -58.92 -26.77
C VAL A 655 -5.81 -59.05 -28.29
N GLN A 656 -4.86 -58.48 -29.02
CA GLN A 656 -4.80 -58.54 -30.47
C GLN A 656 -3.37 -58.33 -30.97
N GLN A 657 -3.03 -58.97 -32.10
CA GLN A 657 -1.78 -58.74 -32.83
C GLN A 657 -2.09 -58.46 -34.31
N ILE A 658 -1.50 -57.41 -34.88
CA ILE A 658 -1.62 -57.05 -36.31
C ILE A 658 -0.22 -56.71 -36.83
N GLY A 659 0.45 -57.67 -37.49
CA GLY A 659 1.85 -57.51 -37.87
C GLY A 659 2.73 -57.29 -36.64
N ASP A 660 3.46 -56.18 -36.65
CA ASP A 660 4.35 -55.76 -35.55
C ASP A 660 3.60 -55.06 -34.39
N LEU A 661 2.30 -54.81 -34.53
CA LEU A 661 1.48 -54.13 -33.51
C LEU A 661 0.86 -55.15 -32.54
N TYR A 662 1.19 -55.04 -31.26
CA TYR A 662 0.62 -55.81 -30.14
C TYR A 662 -0.25 -54.90 -29.27
N ARG A 663 -1.52 -55.27 -29.17
CA ARG A 663 -2.50 -54.57 -28.33
C ARG A 663 -2.70 -55.33 -27.03
N VAL A 664 -2.43 -54.66 -25.91
CA VAL A 664 -2.28 -55.30 -24.61
C VAL A 664 -3.14 -54.61 -23.55
N ARG A 665 -3.70 -55.41 -22.62
CA ARG A 665 -4.37 -54.92 -21.40
C ARG A 665 -3.48 -55.21 -20.19
N LEU A 666 -3.27 -54.21 -19.35
CA LEU A 666 -2.59 -54.35 -18.07
C LEU A 666 -3.63 -54.48 -16.95
N LYS A 667 -3.33 -55.29 -15.94
CA LYS A 667 -4.07 -55.39 -14.69
C LYS A 667 -3.19 -55.05 -13.52
N LEU A 668 -3.73 -54.23 -12.62
CA LEU A 668 -3.08 -53.81 -11.39
C LEU A 668 -3.91 -54.29 -10.20
N ARG A 669 -3.24 -54.70 -9.13
CA ARG A 669 -3.86 -55.11 -7.88
C ARG A 669 -3.50 -54.14 -6.78
N ASN A 670 -4.51 -53.64 -6.08
CA ASN A 670 -4.30 -52.97 -4.80
C ASN A 670 -4.08 -54.06 -3.74
N SER A 671 -2.83 -54.26 -3.32
CA SER A 671 -2.48 -55.25 -2.29
C SER A 671 -2.66 -54.74 -0.87
N GLY A 672 -3.15 -53.51 -0.71
CA GLY A 672 -3.65 -52.99 0.56
C GLY A 672 -4.89 -53.73 1.04
N SER A 673 -5.20 -53.54 2.32
CA SER A 673 -6.24 -54.26 3.06
C SER A 673 -7.37 -53.38 3.56
N GLU A 674 -7.23 -52.06 3.55
CA GLU A 674 -8.18 -51.13 4.17
C GLU A 674 -8.78 -50.11 3.21
N THR A 675 -7.96 -49.48 2.37
CA THR A 675 -8.35 -48.27 1.63
C THR A 675 -8.25 -48.47 0.10
N SER A 676 -9.21 -47.91 -0.63
CA SER A 676 -9.16 -47.86 -2.09
C SER A 676 -8.05 -46.94 -2.59
N ALA A 677 -7.27 -47.41 -3.56
CA ALA A 677 -6.39 -46.54 -4.33
C ALA A 677 -7.24 -45.74 -5.32
N LEU A 678 -7.21 -44.41 -5.22
CA LEU A 678 -8.12 -43.53 -5.97
C LEU A 678 -7.52 -43.04 -7.28
N GLY A 679 -8.33 -42.96 -8.34
CA GLY A 679 -7.93 -42.38 -9.62
C GLY A 679 -6.62 -42.95 -10.15
N VAL A 680 -6.50 -44.28 -10.18
CA VAL A 680 -5.24 -44.95 -10.48
C VAL A 680 -4.90 -44.81 -11.96
N ASN A 681 -3.67 -44.40 -12.22
CA ASN A 681 -3.07 -44.40 -13.55
C ASN A 681 -1.74 -45.15 -13.51
N ALA A 682 -1.31 -45.69 -14.65
CA ALA A 682 0.01 -46.27 -14.75
C ALA A 682 0.72 -45.93 -16.06
N GLU A 683 1.99 -45.59 -15.92
CA GLU A 683 2.94 -45.36 -17.00
C GLU A 683 3.86 -46.57 -17.15
N ILE A 684 3.92 -47.16 -18.34
CA ILE A 684 4.90 -48.19 -18.69
C ILE A 684 6.15 -47.52 -19.25
N ILE A 685 7.31 -47.89 -18.73
CA ILE A 685 8.61 -47.46 -19.24
C ILE A 685 9.28 -48.70 -19.83
N VAL A 686 9.59 -48.59 -21.11
CA VAL A 686 10.24 -49.66 -21.87
C VAL A 686 11.73 -49.37 -21.92
N GLN A 687 12.55 -50.29 -21.40
CA GLN A 687 14.01 -50.13 -21.39
C GLN A 687 14.64 -50.58 -22.73
N ASP A 688 13.98 -51.46 -23.46
CA ASP A 688 14.44 -51.95 -24.76
C ASP A 688 14.08 -50.96 -25.88
N THR A 689 15.09 -50.34 -26.47
CA THR A 689 14.93 -49.35 -27.56
C THR A 689 14.33 -49.90 -28.84
N SER A 690 14.29 -51.24 -29.02
CA SER A 690 13.66 -51.87 -30.17
C SER A 690 12.13 -51.97 -30.05
N VAL A 691 11.59 -51.84 -28.83
CA VAL A 691 10.16 -51.89 -28.54
C VAL A 691 9.64 -50.47 -28.41
N THR A 692 8.72 -50.09 -29.29
CA THR A 692 8.07 -48.77 -29.21
C THR A 692 6.69 -48.93 -28.59
N ILE A 693 6.29 -47.99 -27.74
CA ILE A 693 4.93 -47.90 -27.20
C ILE A 693 4.31 -46.58 -27.68
N GLU A 694 3.16 -46.64 -28.34
CA GLU A 694 2.55 -45.43 -28.94
C GLU A 694 2.08 -44.45 -27.86
N GLU A 695 1.43 -44.98 -26.82
CA GLU A 695 1.01 -44.23 -25.64
C GLU A 695 1.22 -45.10 -24.41
N ASN A 696 2.04 -44.60 -23.48
CA ASN A 696 2.54 -45.39 -22.36
C ASN A 696 1.80 -45.14 -21.05
N TYR A 697 0.75 -44.31 -21.04
CA TYR A 697 -0.01 -43.95 -19.83
C TYR A 697 -1.47 -44.40 -19.94
N ARG A 698 -2.01 -45.11 -18.93
CA ARG A 698 -3.42 -45.54 -18.92
C ARG A 698 -4.09 -45.38 -17.57
N TYR A 699 -5.40 -45.08 -17.64
CA TYR A 699 -6.29 -44.98 -16.49
C TYR A 699 -6.92 -46.33 -16.13
N PHE A 700 -7.10 -46.55 -14.83
CA PHE A 700 -7.65 -47.77 -14.21
C PHE A 700 -8.87 -47.52 -13.33
N GLY A 701 -9.19 -46.26 -13.00
CA GLY A 701 -10.24 -45.94 -12.03
C GLY A 701 -9.78 -46.14 -10.58
N ASP A 702 -10.74 -46.24 -9.67
CA ASP A 702 -10.47 -46.57 -8.28
C ASP A 702 -10.29 -48.09 -8.12
N ILE A 703 -9.26 -48.51 -7.38
CA ILE A 703 -8.98 -49.92 -7.10
C ILE A 703 -9.19 -50.17 -5.61
N ALA A 704 -10.31 -50.82 -5.27
CA ALA A 704 -10.63 -51.17 -3.88
C ALA A 704 -9.56 -52.09 -3.26
N ALA A 705 -9.43 -52.04 -1.93
CA ALA A 705 -8.47 -52.87 -1.21
C ALA A 705 -8.65 -54.36 -1.55
N GLY A 706 -7.54 -55.02 -1.90
CA GLY A 706 -7.50 -56.43 -2.29
C GLY A 706 -7.99 -56.76 -3.71
N GLU A 707 -8.57 -55.79 -4.43
CA GLU A 707 -9.16 -55.97 -5.76
C GLU A 707 -8.17 -55.69 -6.89
N THR A 708 -8.53 -56.17 -8.08
CA THR A 708 -7.77 -55.98 -9.32
C THR A 708 -8.58 -55.16 -10.32
N ALA A 709 -7.95 -54.14 -10.90
CA ALA A 709 -8.53 -53.36 -12.00
C ALA A 709 -7.74 -53.57 -13.30
N GLN A 710 -8.41 -53.39 -14.43
CA GLN A 710 -7.82 -53.48 -15.77
C GLN A 710 -7.77 -52.09 -16.40
N SER A 711 -6.75 -51.81 -17.22
CA SER A 711 -6.63 -50.57 -17.97
C SER A 711 -7.89 -50.33 -18.81
N TYR A 712 -8.42 -49.10 -18.85
CA TYR A 712 -9.63 -48.77 -19.63
C TYR A 712 -9.39 -48.93 -21.14
N SER A 713 -8.26 -48.40 -21.60
CA SER A 713 -7.78 -48.51 -22.98
C SER A 713 -6.60 -49.47 -23.09
N PHE A 714 -6.22 -49.80 -24.33
CA PHE A 714 -5.12 -50.71 -24.60
C PHE A 714 -3.77 -49.99 -24.65
N TYR A 715 -2.72 -50.67 -24.21
CA TYR A 715 -1.35 -50.29 -24.58
C TYR A 715 -1.06 -50.86 -25.97
N ASN A 716 -0.52 -50.04 -26.86
CA ASN A 716 -0.14 -50.43 -28.21
C ASN A 716 1.39 -50.47 -28.30
N PHE A 717 1.93 -51.67 -28.44
CA PHE A 717 3.36 -51.90 -28.62
C PHE A 717 3.65 -52.18 -30.09
N ILE A 718 4.67 -51.56 -30.65
CA ILE A 718 5.21 -51.83 -31.99
C ILE A 718 6.55 -52.54 -31.81
N ILE A 719 6.61 -53.79 -32.25
CA ILE A 719 7.74 -54.70 -32.08
C ILE A 719 8.10 -55.28 -33.46
N PRO A 720 9.13 -54.75 -34.14
CA PRO A 720 9.50 -55.16 -35.50
C PRO A 720 10.17 -56.54 -35.52
N GLU A 721 9.44 -57.57 -35.98
CA GLU A 721 9.76 -59.01 -35.88
C GLU A 721 10.02 -59.50 -34.43
N PRO A 722 9.53 -60.69 -34.02
CA PRO A 722 9.54 -61.03 -32.61
C PRO A 722 11.00 -61.13 -32.12
N PRO A 723 11.43 -60.37 -31.09
CA PRO A 723 12.53 -60.84 -30.29
C PRO A 723 12.08 -62.20 -29.74
N ASP A 724 12.95 -63.22 -29.79
CA ASP A 724 12.77 -64.51 -29.10
C ASP A 724 12.76 -64.32 -27.56
N GLY A 725 12.28 -63.20 -27.05
CA GLY A 725 12.73 -62.62 -25.79
C GLY A 725 11.63 -61.97 -24.99
N VAL A 726 11.67 -62.32 -23.71
CA VAL A 726 11.04 -61.61 -22.60
C VAL A 726 11.57 -60.16 -22.57
N THR A 727 10.69 -59.17 -22.48
CA THR A 727 11.05 -57.74 -22.35
C THR A 727 10.83 -57.27 -20.91
N ALA A 728 11.83 -56.62 -20.32
CA ALA A 728 11.69 -55.98 -19.02
C ALA A 728 10.96 -54.63 -19.15
N LEU A 729 9.96 -54.42 -18.29
CA LEU A 729 9.11 -53.24 -18.26
C LEU A 729 9.10 -52.66 -16.84
N ASP A 730 9.36 -51.36 -16.73
CA ASP A 730 9.18 -50.63 -15.48
C ASP A 730 7.81 -49.97 -15.48
N LEU A 731 7.21 -49.86 -14.31
CA LEU A 731 5.88 -49.33 -14.11
C LEU A 731 5.93 -48.22 -13.07
N LYS A 732 5.44 -47.03 -13.44
CA LYS A 732 5.14 -45.95 -12.49
C LYS A 732 3.64 -45.91 -12.28
N ILE A 733 3.18 -46.04 -11.05
CA ILE A 733 1.76 -46.09 -10.71
C ILE A 733 1.41 -44.86 -9.87
N PHE A 734 0.44 -44.11 -10.39
CA PHE A 734 -0.02 -42.86 -9.84
C PHE A 734 -1.40 -43.05 -9.22
N SER A 735 -1.70 -42.28 -8.17
CA SER A 735 -3.05 -42.13 -7.64
C SER A 735 -3.34 -40.65 -7.49
N ASN A 736 -4.47 -40.21 -8.08
CA ASN A 736 -4.81 -38.80 -8.21
C ASN A 736 -3.61 -37.97 -8.72
N ASP A 737 -2.97 -38.44 -9.79
CA ASP A 737 -1.81 -37.84 -10.46
C ASP A 737 -0.51 -37.72 -9.63
N ASN A 738 -0.46 -38.31 -8.44
CA ASN A 738 0.76 -38.38 -7.62
C ASN A 738 1.40 -39.77 -7.74
N LEU A 739 2.70 -39.83 -8.03
CA LEU A 739 3.46 -41.08 -8.13
C LEU A 739 3.69 -41.66 -6.73
N TYR A 740 3.12 -42.83 -6.46
CA TYR A 740 3.27 -43.49 -5.16
C TYR A 740 3.94 -44.85 -5.23
N TRP A 741 3.64 -45.64 -6.27
CA TRP A 741 4.16 -46.99 -6.39
C TRP A 741 4.96 -47.14 -7.68
N GLN A 742 5.97 -48.00 -7.62
CA GLN A 742 6.77 -48.39 -8.76
C GLN A 742 6.94 -49.90 -8.72
N ASP A 743 6.96 -50.53 -9.88
CA ASP A 743 7.12 -51.97 -10.04
C ASP A 743 7.94 -52.26 -11.29
N SER A 744 8.52 -53.45 -11.39
CA SER A 744 9.28 -53.90 -12.56
C SER A 744 8.97 -55.35 -12.84
N PHE A 745 8.62 -55.68 -14.08
CA PHE A 745 8.25 -57.04 -14.47
C PHE A 745 8.74 -57.39 -15.87
N GLU A 746 8.82 -58.69 -16.12
CA GLU A 746 9.24 -59.26 -17.38
C GLU A 746 8.01 -59.79 -18.14
N PHE A 747 7.85 -59.42 -19.41
CA PHE A 747 6.72 -59.85 -20.23
C PHE A 747 7.13 -60.56 -21.51
N ASN A 748 6.49 -61.70 -21.79
CA ASN A 748 6.77 -62.50 -22.98
C ASN A 748 5.70 -62.26 -24.06
N PHE A 749 6.08 -61.56 -25.14
CA PHE A 749 5.21 -61.31 -26.29
C PHE A 749 5.00 -62.54 -27.20
N SER A 750 5.75 -63.63 -27.01
CA SER A 750 5.70 -64.83 -27.87
C SER A 750 4.64 -65.87 -27.48
N GLY A 751 3.99 -65.75 -26.31
CA GLY A 751 3.22 -66.85 -25.73
C GLY A 751 1.94 -66.46 -25.01
N THR A 752 0.84 -66.31 -25.74
CA THR A 752 -0.49 -66.88 -25.39
C THR A 752 -1.42 -66.75 -26.60
N GLY A 753 -1.93 -67.89 -27.08
CA GLY A 753 -2.74 -67.97 -28.28
C GLY A 753 -4.10 -67.28 -28.17
N LEU A 754 -4.38 -66.45 -29.16
CA LEU A 754 -5.72 -66.31 -29.72
C LEU A 754 -5.64 -66.86 -31.13
N SER A 755 -6.44 -67.90 -31.37
CA SER A 755 -6.75 -68.42 -32.70
C SER A 755 -6.97 -67.26 -33.67
N GLU A 756 -6.54 -67.43 -34.93
CA GLU A 756 -7.21 -66.82 -36.07
C GLU A 756 -8.69 -67.24 -36.04
N SER A 757 -9.48 -66.64 -35.15
CA SER A 757 -10.92 -66.60 -35.33
C SER A 757 -11.10 -65.67 -36.51
N ASP A 758 -11.56 -66.27 -37.61
CA ASP A 758 -12.22 -65.66 -38.74
C ASP A 758 -12.33 -64.13 -38.60
N ARG A 759 -11.71 -63.39 -39.54
CA ARG A 759 -12.23 -62.06 -39.84
C ARG A 759 -13.71 -62.27 -40.18
N GLU A 760 -14.59 -62.16 -39.19
CA GLU A 760 -16.03 -62.17 -39.38
C GLU A 760 -16.30 -60.97 -40.27
N ILE A 761 -16.33 -61.22 -41.57
CA ILE A 761 -16.83 -60.25 -42.52
C ILE A 761 -18.30 -60.12 -42.16
N PRO A 762 -18.75 -58.92 -41.75
CA PRO A 762 -20.14 -58.71 -41.42
C PRO A 762 -21.01 -59.19 -42.59
N THR A 763 -22.08 -59.92 -42.30
CA THR A 763 -23.04 -60.33 -43.35
C THR A 763 -23.85 -59.13 -43.87
N GLU A 764 -23.91 -58.05 -43.08
CA GLU A 764 -24.55 -56.78 -43.40
C GLU A 764 -23.72 -55.58 -42.91
N PHE A 765 -23.89 -54.43 -43.56
CA PHE A 765 -23.29 -53.19 -43.07
C PHE A 765 -23.93 -52.83 -41.73
N THR A 766 -23.14 -52.50 -40.72
CA THR A 766 -23.64 -52.21 -39.37
C THR A 766 -23.00 -50.95 -38.80
N LEU A 767 -23.77 -50.18 -38.04
CA LEU A 767 -23.28 -49.13 -37.15
C LEU A 767 -23.77 -49.43 -35.73
N ARG A 768 -22.85 -49.67 -34.79
CA ARG A 768 -23.17 -50.00 -33.40
C ARG A 768 -23.39 -48.75 -32.56
N GLN A 769 -24.04 -48.96 -31.41
CA GLN A 769 -24.20 -47.90 -30.42
C GLN A 769 -22.81 -47.56 -29.87
N ASN A 770 -22.48 -46.27 -29.72
CA ASN A 770 -21.23 -45.86 -29.10
C ASN A 770 -21.16 -46.37 -27.66
N TYR A 771 -19.97 -46.73 -27.20
CA TYR A 771 -19.75 -47.19 -25.82
C TYR A 771 -18.48 -46.54 -25.24
N PRO A 772 -18.54 -45.98 -24.02
CA PRO A 772 -19.73 -45.82 -23.18
C PRO A 772 -20.77 -44.85 -23.80
N ASN A 773 -22.04 -44.98 -23.40
CA ASN A 773 -23.10 -44.02 -23.71
C ASN A 773 -24.14 -44.03 -22.56
N PRO A 774 -24.23 -42.99 -21.72
CA PRO A 774 -23.54 -41.70 -21.84
C PRO A 774 -22.02 -41.83 -21.66
N PHE A 775 -21.25 -40.89 -22.21
CA PHE A 775 -19.78 -40.87 -22.07
C PHE A 775 -19.30 -39.53 -21.52
N ASN A 776 -18.11 -39.54 -20.91
CA ASN A 776 -17.39 -38.35 -20.51
C ASN A 776 -16.09 -38.28 -21.33
N MET A 777 -15.87 -37.15 -22.02
CA MET A 777 -14.74 -36.84 -22.91
C MET A 777 -14.53 -37.79 -24.10
N GLN A 778 -14.46 -39.12 -23.92
CA GLN A 778 -14.13 -40.07 -24.98
C GLN A 778 -15.15 -41.21 -25.12
N THR A 779 -15.43 -41.64 -26.35
CA THR A 779 -16.29 -42.80 -26.64
C THR A 779 -15.84 -43.54 -27.90
N THR A 780 -16.18 -44.82 -28.02
CA THR A 780 -15.84 -45.64 -29.19
C THR A 780 -17.09 -45.91 -30.04
N ILE A 781 -16.98 -45.68 -31.36
CA ILE A 781 -18.00 -45.95 -32.37
C ILE A 781 -17.54 -47.14 -33.24
N GLU A 782 -18.25 -48.26 -33.17
CA GLU A 782 -17.95 -49.44 -33.99
C GLU A 782 -18.86 -49.55 -35.22
N TYR A 783 -18.32 -50.01 -36.35
CA TYR A 783 -19.07 -50.27 -37.58
C TYR A 783 -18.50 -51.47 -38.37
N GLY A 784 -19.34 -52.07 -39.22
CA GLY A 784 -18.98 -53.21 -40.06
C GLY A 784 -19.18 -52.94 -41.55
N LEU A 785 -18.22 -53.36 -42.38
CA LEU A 785 -18.24 -53.28 -43.84
C LEU A 785 -18.27 -54.68 -44.46
N VAL A 786 -19.25 -54.96 -45.31
CA VAL A 786 -19.36 -56.26 -46.01
C VAL A 786 -18.53 -56.35 -47.29
N LYS A 787 -18.12 -55.19 -47.82
CA LYS A 787 -17.34 -55.05 -49.06
C LYS A 787 -16.55 -53.74 -49.02
N GLN A 788 -15.48 -53.68 -49.79
CA GLN A 788 -14.64 -52.49 -49.89
C GLN A 788 -15.47 -51.24 -50.23
N SER A 789 -15.34 -50.18 -49.43
CA SER A 789 -16.16 -48.97 -49.53
C SER A 789 -15.40 -47.72 -49.11
N ASP A 790 -15.75 -46.57 -49.68
CA ASP A 790 -15.40 -45.27 -49.10
C ASP A 790 -16.33 -45.00 -47.90
N VAL A 791 -15.74 -44.72 -46.74
CA VAL A 791 -16.43 -44.51 -45.47
C VAL A 791 -16.35 -43.04 -45.08
N ARG A 792 -17.52 -42.48 -44.74
CA ARG A 792 -17.65 -41.19 -44.08
C ARG A 792 -18.39 -41.38 -42.76
N LEU A 793 -17.73 -41.11 -41.65
CA LEU A 793 -18.38 -40.98 -40.34
C LEU A 793 -18.38 -39.50 -39.96
N ALA A 794 -19.54 -38.91 -39.68
CA ALA A 794 -19.65 -37.51 -39.27
C ALA A 794 -20.50 -37.38 -38.02
N ILE A 795 -20.09 -36.51 -37.10
CA ILE A 795 -20.80 -36.19 -35.86
C ILE A 795 -21.50 -34.85 -36.02
N TYR A 796 -22.73 -34.76 -35.55
CA TYR A 796 -23.60 -33.60 -35.62
C TYR A 796 -24.09 -33.19 -34.24
N ASP A 797 -24.17 -31.89 -34.02
CA ASP A 797 -24.91 -31.31 -32.89
C ASP A 797 -26.43 -31.31 -33.14
N LEU A 798 -27.20 -30.78 -32.17
CA LEU A 798 -28.67 -30.66 -32.27
C LEU A 798 -29.13 -29.71 -33.38
N ASN A 799 -28.28 -28.79 -33.83
CA ASN A 799 -28.58 -27.84 -34.90
C ASN A 799 -28.28 -28.42 -36.30
N GLY A 800 -27.69 -29.63 -36.35
CA GLY A 800 -27.27 -30.26 -37.60
C GLY A 800 -25.92 -29.75 -38.13
N THR A 801 -25.13 -29.07 -37.30
CA THR A 801 -23.76 -28.69 -37.62
C THR A 801 -22.82 -29.87 -37.42
N ILE A 802 -21.92 -30.11 -38.38
CA ILE A 802 -20.88 -31.14 -38.23
C ILE A 802 -19.85 -30.64 -37.22
N VAL A 803 -19.66 -31.39 -36.13
CA VAL A 803 -18.66 -31.09 -35.09
C VAL A 803 -17.39 -31.92 -35.25
N ASP A 804 -17.47 -33.07 -35.92
CA ASP A 804 -16.31 -33.90 -36.25
C ASP A 804 -16.59 -34.79 -37.47
N GLN A 805 -15.55 -35.21 -38.21
CA GLN A 805 -15.69 -36.15 -39.32
C GLN A 805 -14.43 -36.94 -39.66
N TRP A 806 -14.62 -38.19 -40.07
CA TRP A 806 -13.61 -39.07 -40.64
C TRP A 806 -13.97 -39.46 -42.07
N LEU A 807 -12.98 -39.43 -42.95
CA LEU A 807 -13.10 -39.81 -44.37
C LEU A 807 -12.02 -40.84 -44.70
N ILE A 808 -12.44 -42.09 -44.92
CA ILE A 808 -11.55 -43.22 -45.22
C ILE A 808 -11.89 -43.73 -46.63
N ARG A 809 -10.91 -43.73 -47.54
CA ARG A 809 -11.12 -44.22 -48.91
C ARG A 809 -10.78 -45.70 -48.99
N GLN A 810 -11.57 -46.45 -49.76
CA GLN A 810 -11.29 -47.85 -50.13
C GLN A 810 -11.04 -48.79 -48.92
N GLN A 811 -11.77 -48.63 -47.82
CA GLN A 811 -11.62 -49.48 -46.64
C GLN A 811 -12.14 -50.89 -46.92
N ASP A 812 -11.33 -51.91 -46.64
CA ASP A 812 -11.62 -53.33 -46.89
C ASP A 812 -12.81 -53.87 -46.05
N PRO A 813 -13.31 -55.09 -46.32
CA PRO A 813 -14.38 -55.69 -45.52
C PRO A 813 -13.89 -56.07 -44.11
N GLY A 814 -14.68 -55.76 -43.07
CA GLY A 814 -14.35 -56.07 -41.68
C GLY A 814 -15.13 -55.22 -40.67
N TYR A 815 -14.93 -55.51 -39.38
CA TYR A 815 -15.36 -54.64 -38.28
C TYR A 815 -14.26 -53.63 -37.95
N TYR A 816 -14.67 -52.40 -37.66
CA TYR A 816 -13.81 -51.24 -37.40
C TYR A 816 -14.34 -50.43 -36.23
N SER A 817 -13.45 -49.73 -35.54
CA SER A 817 -13.77 -48.82 -34.44
C SER A 817 -13.10 -47.47 -34.62
N ILE A 818 -13.82 -46.38 -34.33
CA ILE A 818 -13.30 -45.01 -34.27
C ILE A 818 -13.48 -44.52 -32.84
N GLU A 819 -12.41 -44.04 -32.23
CA GLU A 819 -12.49 -43.30 -30.98
C GLU A 819 -12.79 -41.83 -31.28
N TRP A 820 -13.75 -41.28 -30.55
CA TRP A 820 -14.14 -39.89 -30.64
C TRP A 820 -13.84 -39.19 -29.33
N ASP A 821 -12.96 -38.19 -29.40
CA ASP A 821 -12.68 -37.25 -28.31
C ASP A 821 -13.53 -35.99 -28.48
N ALA A 822 -14.36 -35.73 -27.46
CA ALA A 822 -15.29 -34.63 -27.37
C ALA A 822 -14.93 -33.67 -26.23
N SER A 823 -13.66 -33.64 -25.81
CA SER A 823 -13.18 -32.79 -24.70
C SER A 823 -13.47 -31.31 -24.90
N ASP A 824 -13.48 -30.83 -26.15
CA ASP A 824 -13.78 -29.43 -26.51
C ASP A 824 -15.27 -29.14 -26.75
N LEU A 825 -16.14 -30.14 -26.59
CA LEU A 825 -17.57 -30.03 -26.86
C LEU A 825 -18.40 -29.93 -25.57
N SER A 826 -19.56 -29.30 -25.64
CA SER A 826 -20.45 -29.09 -24.48
C SER A 826 -21.24 -30.36 -24.14
N SER A 827 -21.59 -30.59 -22.87
CA SER A 827 -22.52 -31.66 -22.50
C SER A 827 -23.82 -31.56 -23.29
N GLY A 828 -24.28 -32.67 -23.86
CA GLY A 828 -25.42 -32.62 -24.77
C GLY A 828 -25.65 -33.88 -25.59
N ILE A 829 -26.73 -33.85 -26.37
CA ILE A 829 -27.07 -34.91 -27.30
C ILE A 829 -26.39 -34.64 -28.63
N TYR A 830 -25.70 -35.65 -29.16
CA TYR A 830 -25.07 -35.63 -30.47
C TYR A 830 -25.58 -36.78 -31.33
N PHE A 831 -25.41 -36.67 -32.64
CA PHE A 831 -25.75 -37.71 -33.61
C PHE A 831 -24.56 -38.04 -34.47
N TYR A 832 -24.25 -39.33 -34.63
CA TYR A 832 -23.21 -39.78 -35.55
C TYR A 832 -23.84 -40.52 -36.73
N HIS A 833 -23.37 -40.18 -37.92
CA HIS A 833 -23.86 -40.68 -39.20
C HIS A 833 -22.73 -41.39 -39.95
N LEU A 834 -22.93 -42.67 -40.24
CA LEU A 834 -22.02 -43.47 -41.08
C LEU A 834 -22.61 -43.56 -42.49
N GLN A 835 -21.80 -43.22 -43.48
CA GLN A 835 -22.06 -43.48 -44.89
C GLN A 835 -20.95 -44.36 -45.48
N ALA A 836 -21.32 -45.54 -45.99
CA ALA A 836 -20.42 -46.47 -46.67
C ALA A 836 -21.04 -46.88 -48.02
N GLY A 837 -20.58 -46.27 -49.12
CA GLY A 837 -21.22 -46.41 -50.43
C GLY A 837 -22.70 -45.98 -50.42
N LYS A 838 -23.63 -46.94 -50.59
CA LYS A 838 -25.08 -46.71 -50.52
C LYS A 838 -25.66 -46.88 -49.12
N PHE A 839 -24.93 -47.48 -48.18
CA PHE A 839 -25.38 -47.65 -46.80
C PHE A 839 -25.30 -46.32 -46.05
N ARG A 840 -26.34 -46.00 -45.28
CA ARG A 840 -26.41 -44.83 -44.40
C ARG A 840 -27.13 -45.20 -43.12
N GLN A 841 -26.52 -44.91 -41.97
CA GLN A 841 -27.16 -45.10 -40.67
C GLN A 841 -26.77 -43.97 -39.72
N VAL A 842 -27.73 -43.53 -38.88
CA VAL A 842 -27.54 -42.51 -37.86
C VAL A 842 -27.84 -43.11 -36.49
N LYS A 843 -27.06 -42.73 -35.47
CA LYS A 843 -27.31 -43.06 -34.07
C LYS A 843 -27.06 -41.85 -33.17
N LYS A 844 -27.70 -41.86 -32.00
CA LYS A 844 -27.62 -40.81 -30.98
C LYS A 844 -26.60 -41.19 -29.91
N CYS A 845 -25.84 -40.23 -29.42
CA CYS A 845 -24.97 -40.34 -28.23
C CYS A 845 -25.24 -39.19 -27.24
N LEU A 846 -24.90 -39.40 -25.97
CA LEU A 846 -25.05 -38.42 -24.89
C LEU A 846 -23.68 -38.18 -24.23
N LEU A 847 -23.17 -36.96 -24.37
CA LEU A 847 -21.97 -36.48 -23.69
C LEU A 847 -22.37 -35.86 -22.34
N ILE A 848 -21.74 -36.31 -21.26
CA ILE A 848 -21.88 -35.78 -19.91
C ILE A 848 -20.49 -35.43 -19.40
N LYS A 849 -20.21 -34.13 -19.25
CA LYS A 849 -19.10 -33.60 -18.46
C LYS A 849 -19.46 -33.51 -16.99
#